data_AF-A0A151DYR7-F1
#
_entry.id   AF-A0A151DYR7-F1
#
_cell.length_a   1.000
_cell.length_b   1.000
_cell.length_c   1.000
_cell.angle_alpha   90.00
_cell.angle_beta   90.00
_cell.angle_gamma   90.00
#
_symmetry.space_group_name_H-M   'P 1'
#
loop_
_entity.id
_entity.type
_entity.pdbx_description
1 polymer ?
#
loop_
_entity_poly.entity_id
_entity_poly.type
_entity_poly.pdbx_seq_one_letter_code
_entity_poly.pdbx_strand_id
1 'polypeptide(L)'
;MKNIRMKKSIALIITSLFLITSITTLGGKETQNQITSSSQPLYTKETFMVEMRDGIHLATDVYLPDGGSPLHGAILIRTPYNKNGTSMGDWANKGWPSLVQDTRGRFQSEGNDTMFRDDHIDGYDTLEWIAEQNWSNGKVATIGGSATGIVQYLMAGTNPSALSCQYIGASTPNLYTTIYPGGQFRKNMVETWLAAQGSSYLLPDIWAHENYSLTYWTNVSLQDNWQDVSIPAFHVGGWYDCFCQGLLDGFMGYQYQGGPGAQGKSKLVVGPWTHALFGERLQGELLYPENAKDTFTSYYWDEMLDQYILEISNDFENRPTVVYYVMGDVTTANARGNFWRYANGWPPTHVDDPWYLHDNNQLSTTYPASYSPKTYTYNPTNPVPTRGGTNLYYFAPTYAGPYDQRPVESRADVLLFTSDVLTEPYEATGRITAKLYVSSNCPDTDFTVKLTDVYPDGRSMLICDGILRMRNRNGCDHWEFMNPGEIYEIEVDLWSTSYIWNTGHRIRVAISSSNYPRYLANPNTIDGINQNSGYTIAQNTIHFDSEHPSAIYLPRYTGNYAPQKPHITGPTSGKIGVEYNFTFNTTDVENEDYHLYVDWGDGTNSSWLGPFPSGQQQTLTHTWGTKKLFSIKAKVKDVNDDESEWSTHAINIPCITQVKNPFLQRLLERFPLLFFLLQRLWSLLLGS
;
A
#
# COMPACT_ATOMS: atom_id res chain seq x y z
N MET A 1 -13.62 49.36 10.71
CA MET A 1 -13.85 49.04 9.28
C MET A 1 -12.51 49.03 8.56
N LYS A 2 -12.25 48.01 7.72
CA LYS A 2 -10.95 47.59 7.14
C LYS A 2 -10.00 46.81 8.08
N ASN A 3 -10.30 45.52 8.29
CA ASN A 3 -9.31 44.41 8.34
C ASN A 3 -9.95 43.04 8.63
N ILE A 4 -11.12 42.76 8.05
CA ILE A 4 -11.76 41.44 8.08
C ILE A 4 -12.31 41.18 6.68
N ARG A 5 -11.44 40.89 5.71
CA ARG A 5 -11.85 40.37 4.39
C ARG A 5 -10.76 39.60 3.63
N MET A 6 -9.59 39.36 4.23
CA MET A 6 -8.46 38.68 3.58
C MET A 6 -8.05 37.38 4.27
N LYS A 7 -9.02 36.63 4.82
CA LYS A 7 -8.82 35.28 5.36
C LYS A 7 -9.86 34.24 4.90
N LYS A 8 -10.75 34.60 3.96
CA LYS A 8 -11.77 33.68 3.42
C LYS A 8 -11.56 33.26 1.96
N SER A 9 -10.49 33.72 1.30
CA SER A 9 -10.23 33.46 -0.13
C SER A 9 -8.97 32.64 -0.42
N ILE A 10 -8.24 32.20 0.62
CA ILE A 10 -7.07 31.31 0.49
C ILE A 10 -7.43 29.85 0.83
N ALA A 11 -8.60 29.62 1.44
CA ALA A 11 -9.08 28.28 1.81
C ALA A 11 -9.89 27.56 0.70
N LEU A 12 -10.07 28.18 -0.48
CA LEU A 12 -10.89 27.62 -1.56
C LEU A 12 -10.12 27.37 -2.87
N ILE A 13 -8.81 27.68 -2.92
CA ILE A 13 -7.98 27.57 -4.14
C ILE A 13 -6.84 26.54 -3.99
N ILE A 14 -6.62 26.00 -2.79
CA ILE A 14 -5.58 24.97 -2.54
C ILE A 14 -6.16 23.54 -2.54
N THR A 15 -7.48 23.38 -2.69
CA THR A 15 -8.14 22.06 -2.82
C THR A 15 -8.02 21.45 -4.23
N SER A 16 -7.57 22.24 -5.23
CA SER A 16 -7.49 21.81 -6.64
C SER A 16 -6.05 21.70 -7.16
N LEU A 17 -5.05 21.92 -6.30
CA LEU A 17 -3.65 22.04 -6.72
C LEU A 17 -2.70 21.21 -5.84
N PHE A 18 -3.12 20.02 -5.39
CA PHE A 18 -2.21 19.01 -4.81
C PHE A 18 -2.62 17.55 -5.12
N LEU A 19 -3.53 17.35 -6.08
CA LEU A 19 -3.69 16.07 -6.79
C LEU A 19 -2.85 16.00 -8.09
N ILE A 20 -2.02 17.03 -8.31
CA ILE A 20 -1.05 17.11 -9.41
C ILE A 20 0.30 17.33 -8.74
N THR A 21 1.08 16.27 -8.54
CA THR A 21 2.56 16.22 -8.58
C THR A 21 3.04 14.84 -8.12
N SER A 22 2.81 13.83 -8.96
CA SER A 22 3.85 12.83 -9.22
C SER A 22 4.36 13.13 -10.63
N ILE A 23 5.68 13.12 -10.80
CA ILE A 23 6.45 13.64 -11.96
C ILE A 23 6.79 15.13 -11.84
N THR A 24 7.81 15.44 -11.03
CA THR A 24 8.89 16.33 -11.46
C THR A 24 10.19 15.93 -10.75
N THR A 25 11.12 15.36 -11.52
CA THR A 25 12.53 15.21 -11.16
C THR A 25 13.16 16.60 -11.00
N LEU A 26 13.66 16.94 -9.81
CA LEU A 26 14.54 18.08 -9.60
C LEU A 26 16.00 17.63 -9.72
N GLY A 27 16.52 17.68 -10.95
CA GLY A 27 17.95 17.70 -11.25
C GLY A 27 18.42 19.15 -11.45
N GLY A 28 19.65 19.44 -11.02
CA GLY A 28 20.25 20.77 -10.99
C GLY A 28 20.37 21.45 -12.37
N LYS A 29 20.42 22.78 -12.33
CA LYS A 29 20.56 23.66 -13.50
C LYS A 29 21.91 23.44 -14.19
N GLU A 30 21.88 22.85 -15.38
CA GLU A 30 22.83 23.17 -16.44
C GLU A 30 22.07 23.49 -17.74
N THR A 31 22.39 24.65 -18.31
CA THR A 31 21.84 25.17 -19.56
C THR A 31 22.28 24.29 -20.74
N GLN A 32 21.36 23.48 -21.28
CA GLN A 32 21.46 22.97 -22.65
C GLN A 32 20.28 23.45 -23.48
N ASN A 33 20.61 24.05 -24.62
CA ASN A 33 19.67 24.51 -25.64
C ASN A 33 18.78 23.34 -26.10
N GLN A 34 17.50 23.37 -25.72
CA GLN A 34 16.49 22.48 -26.29
C GLN A 34 16.17 22.92 -27.72
N ILE A 35 16.55 22.09 -28.69
CA ILE A 35 15.83 21.98 -29.95
C ILE A 35 14.52 21.26 -29.60
N THR A 36 13.43 22.01 -29.49
CA THR A 36 12.09 21.43 -29.35
C THR A 36 11.65 20.86 -30.70
N SER A 37 11.88 19.56 -30.92
CA SER A 37 11.01 18.81 -31.85
C SER A 37 9.78 18.36 -31.05
N SER A 38 8.68 19.10 -31.15
CA SER A 38 7.37 18.58 -30.75
C SER A 38 7.01 17.48 -31.75
N SER A 39 7.32 16.22 -31.43
CA SER A 39 6.73 15.09 -32.16
C SER A 39 5.21 15.18 -32.00
N GLN A 40 4.49 15.22 -33.12
CA GLN A 40 3.03 15.15 -33.10
C GLN A 40 2.60 13.85 -32.38
N PRO A 41 1.49 13.87 -31.62
CA PRO A 41 0.96 12.64 -31.02
C PRO A 41 0.71 11.62 -32.15
N LEU A 42 1.11 10.36 -31.92
CA LEU A 42 0.96 9.26 -32.89
C LEU A 42 -0.38 8.55 -32.68
N TYR A 43 -1.45 9.31 -32.42
CA TYR A 43 -2.78 8.78 -32.19
C TYR A 43 -3.89 9.77 -32.56
N THR A 44 -5.07 9.24 -32.87
CA THR A 44 -6.33 10.00 -32.95
C THR A 44 -7.09 9.91 -31.65
N LYS A 45 -7.81 10.97 -31.29
CA LYS A 45 -8.74 11.01 -30.16
C LYS A 45 -10.13 11.40 -30.65
N GLU A 46 -11.13 10.59 -30.32
CA GLU A 46 -12.54 10.86 -30.60
C GLU A 46 -13.39 10.56 -29.36
N THR A 47 -14.47 11.31 -29.15
CA THR A 47 -15.42 11.08 -28.05
C THR A 47 -16.68 10.42 -28.59
N PHE A 48 -17.04 9.28 -28.01
CA PHE A 48 -18.25 8.52 -28.31
C PHE A 48 -19.24 8.60 -27.15
N MET A 49 -20.54 8.61 -27.49
CA MET A 49 -21.63 8.44 -26.53
C MET A 49 -22.08 6.98 -26.63
N VAL A 50 -21.55 6.12 -25.74
CA VAL A 50 -21.78 4.67 -25.79
C VAL A 50 -23.13 4.35 -25.15
N GLU A 51 -24.05 3.79 -25.93
CA GLU A 51 -25.39 3.41 -25.46
C GLU A 51 -25.33 2.16 -24.57
N MET A 52 -25.85 2.26 -23.34
CA MET A 52 -26.01 1.15 -22.41
C MET A 52 -27.31 0.40 -22.70
N ARG A 53 -27.52 -0.77 -22.07
CA ARG A 53 -28.72 -1.62 -22.28
C ARG A 53 -30.06 -0.95 -21.98
N ASP A 54 -30.06 0.13 -21.20
CA ASP A 54 -31.25 0.92 -20.84
C ASP A 54 -31.43 2.19 -21.67
N GLY A 55 -30.60 2.39 -22.71
CA GLY A 55 -30.64 3.52 -23.62
C GLY A 55 -29.95 4.80 -23.11
N ILE A 56 -29.31 4.74 -21.94
CA ILE A 56 -28.50 5.84 -21.41
C ILE A 56 -27.13 5.83 -22.07
N HIS A 57 -26.61 7.00 -22.44
CA HIS A 57 -25.32 7.11 -23.12
C HIS A 57 -24.20 7.55 -22.18
N LEU A 58 -23.09 6.82 -22.17
CA LEU A 58 -21.89 7.15 -21.40
C LEU A 58 -20.81 7.74 -22.29
N ALA A 59 -20.31 8.91 -21.91
CA ALA A 59 -19.27 9.63 -22.65
C ALA A 59 -17.92 8.94 -22.50
N THR A 60 -17.33 8.55 -23.63
CA THR A 60 -16.11 7.74 -23.70
C THR A 60 -15.12 8.37 -24.67
N ASP A 61 -13.94 8.75 -24.19
CA ASP A 61 -12.85 9.15 -25.07
C ASP A 61 -12.08 7.91 -25.53
N VAL A 62 -11.94 7.76 -26.84
CA VAL A 62 -11.22 6.67 -27.51
C VAL A 62 -9.96 7.23 -28.14
N TYR A 63 -8.83 6.63 -27.81
CA TYR A 63 -7.51 6.96 -28.32
C TYR A 63 -7.01 5.80 -29.18
N LEU A 64 -6.81 6.02 -30.48
CA LEU A 64 -6.38 5.00 -31.44
C LEU A 64 -5.00 5.32 -32.01
N PRO A 65 -4.06 4.36 -32.06
CA PRO A 65 -2.74 4.57 -32.67
C PRO A 65 -2.83 5.00 -34.15
N ASP A 66 -1.95 5.92 -34.57
CA ASP A 66 -1.86 6.39 -35.95
C ASP A 66 -1.37 5.30 -36.90
N GLY A 67 -1.83 5.35 -38.15
CA GLY A 67 -1.45 4.41 -39.21
C GLY A 67 -2.35 3.18 -39.35
N GLY A 68 -3.36 3.05 -38.49
CA GLY A 68 -4.28 1.91 -38.46
C GLY A 68 -3.60 0.68 -37.86
N SER A 69 -4.06 0.25 -36.69
CA SER A 69 -3.56 -0.99 -36.09
C SER A 69 -4.30 -2.20 -36.69
N PRO A 70 -3.66 -3.35 -36.90
CA PRO A 70 -4.39 -4.62 -36.96
C PRO A 70 -5.28 -4.75 -35.71
N LEU A 71 -6.32 -5.59 -35.75
CA LEU A 71 -7.18 -5.84 -34.58
C LEU A 71 -6.31 -6.09 -33.35
N HIS A 72 -6.50 -5.29 -32.30
CA HIS A 72 -5.65 -5.28 -31.10
C HIS A 72 -6.52 -5.26 -29.84
N GLY A 73 -5.97 -5.72 -28.72
CA GLY A 73 -6.67 -5.60 -27.44
C GLY A 73 -6.68 -4.18 -26.92
N ALA A 74 -7.68 -3.86 -26.10
CA ALA A 74 -7.94 -2.51 -25.62
C ALA A 74 -7.62 -2.34 -24.13
N ILE A 75 -7.35 -1.11 -23.72
CA ILE A 75 -7.18 -0.74 -22.30
C ILE A 75 -8.28 0.25 -21.89
N LEU A 76 -9.04 -0.07 -20.85
CA LEU A 76 -10.16 0.74 -20.37
C LEU A 76 -9.92 1.27 -18.94
N ILE A 77 -10.22 2.55 -18.74
CA ILE A 77 -10.45 3.17 -17.44
C ILE A 77 -11.89 3.68 -17.39
N ARG A 78 -12.66 3.29 -16.36
CA ARG A 78 -13.95 3.93 -16.04
C ARG A 78 -13.76 4.80 -14.79
N THR A 79 -14.20 6.06 -14.85
CA THR A 79 -13.87 7.04 -13.82
C THR A 79 -15.05 7.92 -13.38
N PRO A 80 -15.23 8.13 -12.07
CA PRO A 80 -16.16 9.13 -11.55
C PRO A 80 -15.52 10.53 -11.41
N TYR A 81 -14.30 10.74 -11.92
CA TYR A 81 -13.45 11.93 -11.69
C TYR A 81 -13.25 12.85 -12.90
N ASN A 82 -14.13 12.79 -13.91
CA ASN A 82 -14.04 13.51 -15.18
C ASN A 82 -12.94 12.92 -16.07
N LYS A 83 -13.34 12.24 -17.13
CA LYS A 83 -12.44 11.63 -18.11
C LYS A 83 -11.45 12.64 -18.71
N ASN A 84 -11.78 13.93 -18.75
CA ASN A 84 -10.86 14.96 -19.24
C ASN A 84 -9.61 15.15 -18.35
N GLY A 85 -9.65 14.69 -17.10
CA GLY A 85 -8.49 14.68 -16.20
C GLY A 85 -7.56 13.47 -16.38
N THR A 86 -7.93 12.50 -17.22
CA THR A 86 -7.18 11.26 -17.43
C THR A 86 -6.85 11.10 -18.91
N SER A 87 -5.57 11.23 -19.28
CA SER A 87 -5.14 11.00 -20.66
C SER A 87 -4.76 9.54 -20.87
N MET A 88 -5.31 8.91 -21.90
CA MET A 88 -4.92 7.56 -22.34
C MET A 88 -3.96 7.59 -23.54
N GLY A 89 -3.53 8.77 -23.98
CA GLY A 89 -2.70 8.94 -25.18
C GLY A 89 -1.34 8.22 -25.11
N ASP A 90 -0.77 8.05 -23.92
CA ASP A 90 0.51 7.33 -23.76
C ASP A 90 0.37 5.83 -24.08
N TRP A 91 -0.79 5.23 -23.82
CA TRP A 91 -1.09 3.86 -24.23
C TRP A 91 -1.25 3.77 -25.75
N ALA A 92 -1.98 4.71 -26.36
CA ALA A 92 -2.11 4.78 -27.81
C ALA A 92 -0.78 5.00 -28.52
N ASN A 93 0.10 5.85 -27.98
CA ASN A 93 1.48 6.02 -28.48
C ASN A 93 2.31 4.73 -28.40
N LYS A 94 1.99 3.82 -27.47
CA LYS A 94 2.59 2.48 -27.35
C LYS A 94 1.91 1.44 -28.24
N GLY A 95 0.89 1.81 -29.04
CA GLY A 95 0.17 0.92 -29.94
C GLY A 95 -1.13 0.33 -29.40
N TRP A 96 -1.59 0.76 -28.22
CA TRP A 96 -2.81 0.23 -27.59
C TRP A 96 -4.03 1.12 -27.87
N PRO A 97 -5.09 0.61 -28.52
CA PRO A 97 -6.42 1.21 -28.39
C PRO A 97 -6.76 1.39 -26.91
N SER A 98 -7.06 2.63 -26.51
CA SER A 98 -7.21 2.95 -25.10
C SER A 98 -8.32 3.94 -24.86
N LEU A 99 -9.03 3.75 -23.75
CA LEU A 99 -10.32 4.37 -23.50
C LEU A 99 -10.41 4.89 -22.08
N VAL A 100 -11.06 6.04 -21.93
CA VAL A 100 -11.51 6.53 -20.63
C VAL A 100 -12.98 6.96 -20.71
N GLN A 101 -13.79 6.45 -19.78
CA GLN A 101 -15.23 6.69 -19.74
C GLN A 101 -15.64 7.37 -18.44
N ASP A 102 -16.50 8.39 -18.54
CA ASP A 102 -17.22 8.95 -17.39
C ASP A 102 -18.30 7.96 -16.93
N THR A 103 -18.33 7.61 -15.65
CA THR A 103 -19.40 6.74 -15.11
C THR A 103 -20.77 7.42 -15.20
N ARG A 104 -21.85 6.64 -15.12
CA ARG A 104 -23.24 7.13 -15.24
C ARG A 104 -23.55 8.32 -14.33
N GLY A 105 -24.23 9.31 -14.90
CA GLY A 105 -24.59 10.57 -14.23
C GLY A 105 -23.43 11.50 -13.92
N ARG A 106 -22.20 11.19 -14.39
CA ARG A 106 -21.00 12.00 -14.16
C ARG A 106 -20.61 12.76 -15.42
N PHE A 107 -20.32 14.06 -15.22
CA PHE A 107 -19.75 14.95 -16.23
C PHE A 107 -20.49 14.91 -17.57
N GLN A 108 -19.91 14.26 -18.58
CA GLN A 108 -20.48 14.22 -19.93
C GLN A 108 -21.41 13.01 -20.16
N SER A 109 -21.44 12.05 -19.24
CA SER A 109 -22.35 10.90 -19.28
C SER A 109 -23.76 11.27 -18.83
N GLU A 110 -24.74 10.67 -19.49
CA GLU A 110 -26.15 10.78 -19.14
C GLU A 110 -26.51 9.93 -17.89
N GLY A 111 -27.77 9.98 -17.46
CA GLY A 111 -28.28 9.22 -16.32
C GLY A 111 -28.16 9.94 -14.97
N ASN A 112 -28.43 9.20 -13.89
CA ASN A 112 -28.37 9.72 -12.52
C ASN A 112 -27.08 9.24 -11.85
N ASP A 113 -26.44 10.14 -11.08
CA ASP A 113 -25.29 9.76 -10.26
C ASP A 113 -25.78 8.97 -9.03
N THR A 114 -25.53 7.67 -9.06
CA THR A 114 -25.85 6.69 -8.01
C THR A 114 -24.61 6.17 -7.29
N MET A 115 -23.41 6.65 -7.66
CA MET A 115 -22.08 6.20 -7.21
C MET A 115 -21.91 4.67 -7.08
N PHE A 116 -21.16 4.06 -8.00
CA PHE A 116 -20.80 2.63 -7.99
C PHE A 116 -21.94 1.64 -8.28
N ARG A 117 -23.20 2.01 -8.00
CA ARG A 117 -24.35 1.09 -8.06
C ARG A 117 -24.64 0.52 -9.43
N ASP A 118 -24.41 1.30 -10.48
CA ASP A 118 -24.66 0.87 -11.87
C ASP A 118 -23.38 0.36 -12.56
N ASP A 119 -22.22 0.46 -11.91
CA ASP A 119 -20.92 0.20 -12.55
C ASP A 119 -20.68 -1.27 -12.91
N HIS A 120 -21.42 -2.20 -12.31
CA HIS A 120 -21.40 -3.61 -12.68
C HIS A 120 -21.98 -3.84 -14.08
N ILE A 121 -23.19 -3.34 -14.36
CA ILE A 121 -23.86 -3.48 -15.67
C ILE A 121 -23.31 -2.53 -16.73
N ASP A 122 -23.03 -1.28 -16.38
CA ASP A 122 -22.47 -0.32 -17.34
C ASP A 122 -21.04 -0.72 -17.75
N GLY A 123 -20.30 -1.32 -16.82
CA GLY A 123 -19.01 -1.92 -17.09
C GLY A 123 -19.11 -3.04 -18.14
N TYR A 124 -20.06 -3.96 -17.96
CA TYR A 124 -20.33 -5.03 -18.92
C TYR A 124 -20.64 -4.48 -20.32
N ASP A 125 -21.61 -3.56 -20.42
CA ASP A 125 -22.07 -3.02 -21.72
C ASP A 125 -20.95 -2.28 -22.44
N THR A 126 -20.13 -1.54 -21.69
CA THR A 126 -18.95 -0.85 -22.24
C THR A 126 -17.92 -1.83 -22.80
N LEU A 127 -17.66 -2.94 -22.11
CA LEU A 127 -16.70 -3.96 -22.54
C LEU A 127 -17.16 -4.66 -23.81
N GLU A 128 -18.44 -5.01 -23.90
CA GLU A 128 -19.01 -5.62 -25.11
C GLU A 128 -19.01 -4.63 -26.29
N TRP A 129 -19.35 -3.35 -26.05
CA TRP A 129 -19.23 -2.32 -27.08
C TRP A 129 -17.80 -2.19 -27.61
N ILE A 130 -16.78 -2.24 -26.74
CA ILE A 130 -15.37 -2.22 -27.15
C ILE A 130 -15.03 -3.44 -28.01
N ALA A 131 -15.51 -4.63 -27.63
CA ALA A 131 -15.22 -5.88 -28.35
C ALA A 131 -15.76 -5.87 -29.80
N GLU A 132 -16.86 -5.15 -30.04
CA GLU A 132 -17.47 -5.04 -31.37
C GLU A 132 -16.80 -4.02 -32.30
N GLN A 133 -15.86 -3.22 -31.80
CA GLN A 133 -15.20 -2.19 -32.62
C GLN A 133 -14.25 -2.79 -33.65
N ASN A 134 -14.15 -2.15 -34.82
CA ASN A 134 -13.33 -2.64 -35.95
C ASN A 134 -11.81 -2.60 -35.72
N TRP A 135 -11.36 -2.00 -34.62
CA TRP A 135 -9.98 -1.94 -34.18
C TRP A 135 -9.68 -2.92 -33.03
N SER A 136 -10.72 -3.57 -32.48
CA SER A 136 -10.62 -4.44 -31.31
C SER A 136 -10.45 -5.90 -31.72
N ASN A 137 -9.60 -6.65 -31.00
CA ASN A 137 -9.50 -8.10 -31.13
C ASN A 137 -10.47 -8.85 -30.21
N GLY A 138 -11.40 -8.14 -29.55
CA GLY A 138 -12.36 -8.70 -28.62
C GLY A 138 -11.87 -8.82 -27.17
N LYS A 139 -10.60 -8.50 -26.88
CA LYS A 139 -10.03 -8.56 -25.54
C LYS A 139 -9.79 -7.17 -24.95
N VAL A 140 -10.17 -7.02 -23.68
CA VAL A 140 -10.05 -5.75 -22.96
C VAL A 140 -9.37 -5.98 -21.61
N ALA A 141 -8.37 -5.16 -21.34
CA ALA A 141 -7.77 -5.01 -20.04
C ALA A 141 -8.36 -3.78 -19.33
N THR A 142 -8.58 -3.86 -18.02
CA THR A 142 -8.92 -2.67 -17.23
C THR A 142 -7.78 -2.28 -16.30
N ILE A 143 -7.62 -0.99 -16.07
CA ILE A 143 -6.60 -0.47 -15.16
C ILE A 143 -7.16 0.70 -14.34
N GLY A 144 -6.73 0.81 -13.09
CA GLY A 144 -7.13 1.90 -12.23
C GLY A 144 -6.90 1.60 -10.76
N GLY A 145 -6.98 2.65 -9.95
CA GLY A 145 -7.00 2.53 -8.51
C GLY A 145 -8.01 3.43 -7.81
N SER A 146 -8.16 3.27 -6.50
CA SER A 146 -9.18 3.97 -5.72
C SER A 146 -10.58 3.71 -6.30
N ALA A 147 -11.40 4.73 -6.56
CA ALA A 147 -12.71 4.55 -7.20
C ALA A 147 -12.64 3.88 -8.58
N THR A 148 -11.58 4.14 -9.38
CA THR A 148 -11.41 3.51 -10.70
C THR A 148 -11.01 2.03 -10.60
N GLY A 149 -10.57 1.55 -9.43
CA GLY A 149 -10.42 0.12 -9.15
C GLY A 149 -11.65 -0.50 -8.48
N ILE A 150 -12.46 0.28 -7.75
CA ILE A 150 -13.75 -0.20 -7.22
C ILE A 150 -14.66 -0.62 -8.39
N VAL A 151 -14.77 0.22 -9.42
CA VAL A 151 -15.58 -0.11 -10.62
C VAL A 151 -15.08 -1.36 -11.36
N GLN A 152 -13.78 -1.68 -11.27
CA GLN A 152 -13.20 -2.89 -11.86
C GLN A 152 -13.67 -4.16 -11.14
N TYR A 153 -13.73 -4.14 -9.81
CA TYR A 153 -14.33 -5.24 -9.06
C TYR A 153 -15.80 -5.40 -9.44
N LEU A 154 -16.58 -4.33 -9.40
CA LEU A 154 -18.03 -4.43 -9.63
C LEU A 154 -18.37 -4.99 -11.01
N MET A 155 -17.63 -4.63 -12.07
CA MET A 155 -17.86 -5.21 -13.40
C MET A 155 -17.42 -6.67 -13.50
N ALA A 156 -16.36 -7.08 -12.80
CA ALA A 156 -15.81 -8.44 -12.95
C ALA A 156 -16.80 -9.52 -12.48
N GLY A 157 -17.62 -9.22 -11.47
CA GLY A 157 -18.67 -10.13 -10.98
C GLY A 157 -19.81 -10.38 -11.96
N THR A 158 -19.89 -9.64 -13.07
CA THR A 158 -20.87 -9.90 -14.14
C THR A 158 -20.33 -10.86 -15.21
N ASN A 159 -19.10 -11.37 -15.03
CA ASN A 159 -18.41 -12.27 -15.94
C ASN A 159 -18.40 -11.81 -17.42
N PRO A 160 -17.99 -10.56 -17.73
CA PRO A 160 -18.01 -10.05 -19.09
C PRO A 160 -17.02 -10.80 -19.99
N SER A 161 -17.48 -11.22 -21.17
CA SER A 161 -16.70 -12.10 -22.07
C SER A 161 -15.47 -11.42 -22.66
N ALA A 162 -15.56 -10.10 -22.87
CA ALA A 162 -14.48 -9.29 -23.41
C ALA A 162 -13.37 -8.96 -22.38
N LEU A 163 -13.63 -9.07 -21.07
CA LEU A 163 -12.62 -8.78 -20.05
C LEU A 163 -11.60 -9.91 -20.01
N SER A 164 -10.31 -9.57 -19.99
CA SER A 164 -9.23 -10.57 -20.04
C SER A 164 -8.27 -10.49 -18.84
N CYS A 165 -8.02 -9.30 -18.31
CA CYS A 165 -7.19 -9.09 -17.11
C CYS A 165 -7.41 -7.70 -16.51
N GLN A 166 -7.02 -7.52 -15.24
CA GLN A 166 -7.19 -6.24 -14.53
C GLN A 166 -5.94 -5.83 -13.76
N TYR A 167 -5.67 -4.53 -13.70
CA TYR A 167 -4.78 -3.90 -12.72
C TYR A 167 -5.64 -3.13 -11.71
N ILE A 168 -5.61 -3.55 -10.45
CA ILE A 168 -6.44 -2.99 -9.37
C ILE A 168 -5.55 -2.43 -8.27
N GLY A 169 -5.47 -1.10 -8.18
CA GLY A 169 -4.66 -0.40 -7.18
C GLY A 169 -5.47 0.18 -6.02
N ALA A 170 -5.14 -0.12 -4.76
CA ALA A 170 -5.71 0.55 -3.58
C ALA A 170 -7.25 0.73 -3.64
N SER A 171 -7.96 -0.40 -3.76
CA SER A 171 -9.41 -0.46 -3.97
C SER A 171 -10.03 -1.58 -3.17
N THR A 172 -11.36 -1.63 -3.14
CA THR A 172 -12.14 -2.57 -2.36
C THR A 172 -13.24 -3.22 -3.20
N PRO A 173 -13.49 -4.53 -3.03
CA PRO A 173 -14.58 -5.24 -3.70
C PRO A 173 -15.90 -5.13 -2.94
N ASN A 174 -15.94 -4.52 -1.75
CA ASN A 174 -17.14 -4.41 -0.92
C ASN A 174 -17.24 -2.99 -0.32
N LEU A 175 -18.24 -2.23 -0.76
CA LEU A 175 -18.47 -0.88 -0.23
C LEU A 175 -19.06 -0.87 1.18
N TYR A 176 -19.81 -1.89 1.61
CA TYR A 176 -20.39 -1.93 2.95
C TYR A 176 -19.31 -1.96 4.03
N THR A 177 -18.39 -2.94 3.95
CA THR A 177 -17.29 -3.07 4.92
C THR A 177 -16.29 -1.90 4.85
N THR A 178 -16.30 -1.18 3.73
CA THR A 178 -15.52 0.04 3.54
C THR A 178 -16.17 1.25 4.22
N ILE A 179 -17.50 1.39 4.14
CA ILE A 179 -18.25 2.51 4.73
C ILE A 179 -18.49 2.27 6.22
N TYR A 180 -18.73 1.02 6.61
CA TYR A 180 -19.09 0.58 7.97
C TYR A 180 -18.17 -0.54 8.51
N PRO A 181 -16.83 -0.39 8.52
CA PRO A 181 -15.97 -1.39 9.15
C PRO A 181 -16.31 -1.51 10.65
N GLY A 182 -16.42 -2.75 11.13
CA GLY A 182 -16.89 -3.04 12.49
C GLY A 182 -18.28 -2.47 12.80
N GLY A 183 -19.10 -2.23 11.76
CA GLY A 183 -20.43 -1.63 11.88
C GLY A 183 -20.44 -0.14 12.23
N GLN A 184 -19.30 0.58 12.10
CA GLN A 184 -19.19 2.00 12.42
C GLN A 184 -18.89 2.85 11.18
N PHE A 185 -19.66 3.93 11.00
CA PHE A 185 -19.57 4.83 9.86
C PHE A 185 -18.22 5.55 9.79
N ARG A 186 -17.51 5.38 8.66
CA ARG A 186 -16.29 6.11 8.30
C ARG A 186 -16.57 7.56 7.92
N LYS A 187 -16.94 8.35 8.92
CA LYS A 187 -17.41 9.73 8.78
C LYS A 187 -16.53 10.59 7.87
N ASN A 188 -15.26 10.77 8.22
CA ASN A 188 -14.41 11.71 7.49
C ASN A 188 -14.25 11.29 6.03
N MET A 189 -13.87 10.03 5.77
CA MET A 189 -13.65 9.54 4.41
C MET A 189 -14.90 9.70 3.54
N VAL A 190 -16.04 9.22 4.00
CA VAL A 190 -17.27 9.17 3.20
C VAL A 190 -17.83 10.56 2.95
N GLU A 191 -17.98 11.38 3.99
CA GLU A 191 -18.56 12.72 3.84
C GLU A 191 -17.71 13.63 2.98
N THR A 192 -16.39 13.65 3.20
CA THR A 192 -15.51 14.57 2.47
C THR A 192 -15.27 14.12 1.04
N TRP A 193 -15.20 12.80 0.78
CA TRP A 193 -15.11 12.30 -0.58
C TRP A 193 -16.38 12.61 -1.38
N LEU A 194 -17.57 12.32 -0.83
CA LEU A 194 -18.83 12.65 -1.50
C LEU A 194 -18.98 14.17 -1.71
N ALA A 195 -18.59 14.99 -0.73
CA ALA A 195 -18.60 16.44 -0.89
C ALA A 195 -17.67 16.91 -2.03
N ALA A 196 -16.48 16.32 -2.14
CA ALA A 196 -15.55 16.61 -3.23
C ALA A 196 -16.10 16.20 -4.60
N GLN A 197 -16.93 15.14 -4.67
CA GLN A 197 -17.58 14.71 -5.90
C GLN A 197 -18.88 15.47 -6.24
N GLY A 198 -19.38 16.29 -5.32
CA GLY A 198 -20.70 16.93 -5.45
C GLY A 198 -21.87 15.99 -5.16
N SER A 199 -21.62 14.85 -4.51
CA SER A 199 -22.56 13.74 -4.34
C SER A 199 -23.03 13.56 -2.88
N SER A 200 -22.91 14.60 -2.04
CA SER A 200 -23.34 14.54 -0.62
C SER A 200 -24.84 14.27 -0.42
N TYR A 201 -25.65 14.43 -1.46
CA TYR A 201 -27.09 14.10 -1.40
C TYR A 201 -27.34 12.60 -1.20
N LEU A 202 -26.32 11.74 -1.39
CA LEU A 202 -26.39 10.30 -1.14
C LEU A 202 -26.27 9.95 0.36
N LEU A 203 -25.78 10.87 1.21
CA LEU A 203 -25.55 10.57 2.63
C LEU A 203 -26.81 10.12 3.40
N PRO A 204 -27.98 10.75 3.27
CA PRO A 204 -29.20 10.28 3.95
C PRO A 204 -29.57 8.85 3.59
N ASP A 205 -29.39 8.47 2.32
CA ASP A 205 -29.69 7.13 1.84
C ASP A 205 -28.68 6.11 2.38
N ILE A 206 -27.38 6.43 2.37
CA ILE A 206 -26.33 5.60 2.99
C ILE A 206 -26.64 5.38 4.47
N TRP A 207 -26.95 6.44 5.23
CA TRP A 207 -27.24 6.35 6.66
C TRP A 207 -28.51 5.55 6.97
N ALA A 208 -29.54 5.64 6.12
CA ALA A 208 -30.75 4.83 6.27
C ALA A 208 -30.49 3.32 6.09
N HIS A 209 -29.38 2.96 5.46
CA HIS A 209 -28.95 1.58 5.20
C HIS A 209 -27.68 1.22 5.97
N GLU A 210 -27.56 1.68 7.22
CA GLU A 210 -26.41 1.34 8.07
C GLU A 210 -26.31 -0.16 8.41
N ASN A 211 -27.42 -0.90 8.36
CA ASN A 211 -27.40 -2.36 8.36
C ASN A 211 -27.17 -2.91 6.95
N TYR A 212 -26.36 -3.94 6.88
CA TYR A 212 -26.21 -4.75 5.69
C TYR A 212 -27.56 -5.37 5.29
N SER A 213 -27.86 -5.32 4.00
CA SER A 213 -29.03 -5.95 3.41
C SER A 213 -28.73 -6.26 1.95
N LEU A 214 -29.20 -7.42 1.49
CA LEU A 214 -28.99 -7.86 0.12
C LEU A 214 -29.65 -6.93 -0.91
N THR A 215 -30.74 -6.26 -0.53
CA THR A 215 -31.46 -5.35 -1.42
C THR A 215 -30.66 -4.09 -1.74
N TYR A 216 -29.81 -3.63 -0.83
CA TYR A 216 -29.12 -2.36 -0.96
C TYR A 216 -27.62 -2.50 -1.20
N TRP A 217 -26.95 -3.51 -0.64
CA TRP A 217 -25.50 -3.62 -0.68
C TRP A 217 -24.96 -4.61 -1.72
N THR A 218 -25.80 -5.51 -2.24
CA THR A 218 -25.33 -6.59 -3.15
C THR A 218 -24.75 -6.09 -4.46
N ASN A 219 -25.30 -5.04 -5.08
CA ASN A 219 -24.78 -4.53 -6.36
C ASN A 219 -23.51 -3.67 -6.22
N VAL A 220 -23.01 -3.48 -5.00
CA VAL A 220 -21.76 -2.78 -4.69
C VAL A 220 -20.83 -3.66 -3.84
N SER A 221 -20.96 -4.99 -4.01
CA SER A 221 -20.14 -6.00 -3.38
C SER A 221 -19.90 -7.19 -4.31
N LEU A 222 -18.67 -7.72 -4.33
CA LEU A 222 -18.35 -9.02 -4.94
C LEU A 222 -18.32 -10.18 -3.94
N GLN A 223 -18.50 -9.91 -2.64
CA GLN A 223 -18.17 -10.88 -1.57
C GLN A 223 -18.87 -12.24 -1.72
N ASP A 224 -20.05 -12.28 -2.35
CA ASP A 224 -20.85 -13.49 -2.52
C ASP A 224 -20.87 -14.03 -3.97
N ASN A 225 -20.10 -13.42 -4.88
CA ASN A 225 -20.14 -13.69 -6.32
C ASN A 225 -18.74 -13.98 -6.92
N TRP A 226 -17.80 -14.45 -6.11
CA TRP A 226 -16.43 -14.73 -6.60
C TRP A 226 -16.40 -15.77 -7.72
N GLN A 227 -17.29 -16.75 -7.69
CA GLN A 227 -17.39 -17.79 -8.72
C GLN A 227 -17.63 -17.24 -10.13
N ASP A 228 -18.19 -16.04 -10.24
CA ASP A 228 -18.50 -15.38 -11.51
C ASP A 228 -17.29 -14.60 -12.05
N VAL A 229 -16.26 -14.36 -11.23
CA VAL A 229 -15.01 -13.72 -11.67
C VAL A 229 -14.13 -14.75 -12.37
N SER A 230 -14.06 -14.70 -13.71
CA SER A 230 -13.35 -15.70 -14.51
C SER A 230 -11.99 -15.25 -15.05
N ILE A 231 -11.48 -14.10 -14.61
CA ILE A 231 -10.24 -13.50 -15.12
C ILE A 231 -9.27 -13.18 -13.97
N PRO A 232 -7.95 -13.16 -14.22
CA PRO A 232 -6.99 -12.79 -13.20
C PRO A 232 -6.91 -11.27 -13.02
N ALA A 233 -6.45 -10.86 -11.84
CA ALA A 233 -6.13 -9.48 -11.53
C ALA A 233 -4.76 -9.34 -10.85
N PHE A 234 -4.08 -8.25 -11.16
CA PHE A 234 -2.90 -7.79 -10.45
C PHE A 234 -3.31 -6.71 -9.44
N HIS A 235 -3.18 -7.05 -8.15
CA HIS A 235 -3.59 -6.22 -7.03
C HIS A 235 -2.39 -5.49 -6.44
N VAL A 236 -2.48 -4.18 -6.26
CA VAL A 236 -1.39 -3.37 -5.71
C VAL A 236 -1.92 -2.45 -4.60
N GLY A 237 -1.33 -2.50 -3.40
CA GLY A 237 -1.86 -1.82 -2.22
C GLY A 237 -0.80 -1.36 -1.24
N GLY A 238 -1.26 -0.79 -0.12
CA GLY A 238 -0.40 -0.39 0.98
C GLY A 238 -0.96 -0.73 2.35
N TRP A 239 -0.09 -1.02 3.31
CA TRP A 239 -0.49 -1.36 4.69
C TRP A 239 -1.24 -0.24 5.40
N TYR A 240 -0.93 1.01 5.07
CA TYR A 240 -1.60 2.19 5.63
C TYR A 240 -2.68 2.74 4.69
N ASP A 241 -3.06 2.00 3.64
CA ASP A 241 -4.11 2.39 2.71
C ASP A 241 -5.50 2.18 3.31
N CYS A 242 -6.44 3.09 3.04
CA CYS A 242 -7.81 3.01 3.56
C CYS A 242 -8.62 1.81 3.04
N PHE A 243 -8.14 1.15 1.98
CA PHE A 243 -8.71 -0.05 1.39
C PHE A 243 -7.85 -1.31 1.60
N CYS A 244 -6.79 -1.25 2.42
CA CYS A 244 -5.84 -2.35 2.63
C CYS A 244 -6.53 -3.73 2.77
N GLN A 245 -7.44 -3.88 3.73
CA GLN A 245 -8.12 -5.16 3.93
C GLN A 245 -9.04 -5.53 2.77
N GLY A 246 -9.75 -4.57 2.18
CA GLY A 246 -10.59 -4.81 1.00
C GLY A 246 -9.78 -5.30 -0.20
N LEU A 247 -8.59 -4.75 -0.43
CA LEU A 247 -7.70 -5.22 -1.50
C LEU A 247 -7.25 -6.67 -1.26
N LEU A 248 -6.86 -7.00 -0.02
CA LEU A 248 -6.48 -8.37 0.34
C LEU A 248 -7.65 -9.34 0.16
N ASP A 249 -8.84 -8.95 0.59
CA ASP A 249 -10.07 -9.75 0.43
C ASP A 249 -10.40 -9.94 -1.06
N GLY A 250 -10.19 -8.91 -1.89
CA GLY A 250 -10.33 -8.99 -3.36
C GLY A 250 -9.35 -9.96 -4.00
N PHE A 251 -8.06 -9.86 -3.65
CA PHE A 251 -7.04 -10.82 -4.10
C PHE A 251 -7.41 -12.25 -3.69
N MET A 252 -7.77 -12.48 -2.42
CA MET A 252 -8.14 -13.81 -1.93
C MET A 252 -9.39 -14.35 -2.66
N GLY A 253 -10.36 -13.48 -2.94
CA GLY A 253 -11.54 -13.80 -3.73
C GLY A 253 -11.17 -14.31 -5.12
N TYR A 254 -10.40 -13.53 -5.88
CA TYR A 254 -9.95 -13.91 -7.23
C TYR A 254 -9.07 -15.16 -7.22
N GLN A 255 -8.12 -15.23 -6.29
CA GLN A 255 -7.08 -16.25 -6.27
C GLN A 255 -7.61 -17.63 -5.86
N TYR A 256 -8.54 -17.68 -4.89
CA TYR A 256 -8.96 -18.92 -4.25
C TYR A 256 -10.44 -19.26 -4.47
N GLN A 257 -11.30 -18.28 -4.76
CA GLN A 257 -12.75 -18.46 -4.88
C GLN A 257 -13.28 -18.13 -6.29
N GLY A 258 -12.43 -17.56 -7.15
CA GLY A 258 -12.74 -17.19 -8.53
C GLY A 258 -13.25 -18.35 -9.39
N GLY A 259 -13.73 -18.06 -10.58
CA GLY A 259 -13.94 -19.05 -11.64
C GLY A 259 -12.62 -19.63 -12.18
N PRO A 260 -12.66 -20.69 -13.03
CA PRO A 260 -11.46 -21.40 -13.50
C PRO A 260 -10.43 -20.54 -14.25
N GLY A 261 -10.84 -19.42 -14.84
CA GLY A 261 -9.93 -18.51 -15.51
C GLY A 261 -9.19 -17.54 -14.56
N ALA A 262 -9.68 -17.36 -13.32
CA ALA A 262 -9.09 -16.51 -12.29
C ALA A 262 -8.24 -17.27 -11.26
N GLN A 263 -8.72 -18.44 -10.80
CA GLN A 263 -8.10 -19.19 -9.71
C GLN A 263 -6.62 -19.48 -9.99
N GLY A 264 -5.77 -19.23 -8.99
CA GLY A 264 -4.34 -19.50 -9.07
C GLY A 264 -3.49 -18.46 -9.81
N LYS A 265 -4.10 -17.55 -10.58
CA LYS A 265 -3.40 -16.70 -11.57
C LYS A 265 -3.20 -15.24 -11.15
N SER A 266 -3.89 -14.80 -10.10
CA SER A 266 -3.80 -13.42 -9.63
C SER A 266 -2.50 -13.16 -8.89
N LYS A 267 -2.08 -11.89 -8.84
CA LYS A 267 -0.86 -11.45 -8.17
C LYS A 267 -1.19 -10.33 -7.18
N LEU A 268 -0.41 -10.22 -6.10
CA LEU A 268 -0.59 -9.21 -5.05
C LEU A 268 0.75 -8.52 -4.71
N VAL A 269 0.73 -7.20 -4.66
CA VAL A 269 1.83 -6.36 -4.16
C VAL A 269 1.32 -5.47 -3.03
N VAL A 270 1.95 -5.49 -1.85
CA VAL A 270 1.59 -4.60 -0.73
C VAL A 270 2.81 -3.88 -0.15
N GLY A 271 2.91 -2.58 -0.37
CA GLY A 271 3.98 -1.74 0.20
C GLY A 271 3.62 -1.11 1.55
N PRO A 272 4.53 -0.34 2.18
CA PRO A 272 4.25 0.39 3.43
C PRO A 272 3.44 1.67 3.18
N TRP A 273 2.60 1.71 2.13
CA TRP A 273 2.07 2.96 1.59
C TRP A 273 0.73 3.36 2.19
N THR A 274 0.50 4.67 2.22
CA THR A 274 -0.83 5.29 2.39
C THR A 274 -1.50 5.50 1.03
N HIS A 275 -2.79 5.85 1.03
CA HIS A 275 -3.52 6.16 -0.20
C HIS A 275 -2.94 7.37 -0.95
N ALA A 276 -2.54 8.41 -0.21
CA ALA A 276 -2.13 9.69 -0.78
C ALA A 276 -0.67 9.73 -1.23
N LEU A 277 0.21 8.93 -0.62
CA LEU A 277 1.63 8.82 -0.97
C LEU A 277 1.94 7.40 -1.46
N PHE A 278 1.09 6.89 -2.34
CA PHE A 278 1.23 5.55 -2.90
C PHE A 278 2.58 5.40 -3.62
N GLY A 279 3.28 4.27 -3.39
CA GLY A 279 4.58 4.01 -4.03
C GLY A 279 5.75 4.83 -3.50
N GLU A 280 5.55 5.71 -2.51
CA GLU A 280 6.58 6.62 -1.99
C GLU A 280 7.12 6.23 -0.61
N ARG A 281 8.24 6.85 -0.21
CA ARG A 281 8.96 6.50 1.03
C ARG A 281 8.43 7.18 2.29
N LEU A 282 7.96 8.42 2.17
CA LEU A 282 7.46 9.17 3.30
C LEU A 282 6.02 8.73 3.56
N GLN A 283 5.76 8.21 4.75
CA GLN A 283 4.45 7.71 5.14
C GLN A 283 4.19 8.19 6.56
N GLY A 284 3.21 9.08 6.74
CA GLY A 284 2.97 9.78 8.00
C GLY A 284 4.24 10.47 8.52
N GLU A 285 4.70 10.08 9.70
CA GLU A 285 5.91 10.61 10.34
C GLU A 285 7.16 9.74 10.12
N LEU A 286 7.05 8.63 9.37
CA LEU A 286 8.16 7.73 9.08
C LEU A 286 8.66 7.89 7.65
N LEU A 287 9.98 7.89 7.49
CA LEU A 287 10.66 7.84 6.20
C LEU A 287 11.24 6.45 6.01
N TYR A 288 10.60 5.64 5.16
CA TYR A 288 11.09 4.30 4.83
C TYR A 288 12.37 4.36 3.97
N PRO A 289 13.18 3.29 3.94
CA PRO A 289 14.38 3.22 3.10
C PRO A 289 14.06 3.30 1.60
N GLU A 290 15.09 3.49 0.76
CA GLU A 290 14.90 3.72 -0.69
C GLU A 290 14.20 2.55 -1.40
N ASN A 291 14.39 1.31 -0.93
CA ASN A 291 13.76 0.12 -1.49
C ASN A 291 12.23 0.07 -1.30
N ALA A 292 11.65 0.92 -0.44
CA ALA A 292 10.21 0.98 -0.23
C ALA A 292 9.45 1.66 -1.38
N LYS A 293 10.17 2.30 -2.33
CA LYS A 293 9.53 2.88 -3.51
C LYS A 293 9.03 1.79 -4.45
N ASP A 294 7.87 2.04 -5.04
CA ASP A 294 7.44 1.21 -6.16
C ASP A 294 8.30 1.52 -7.39
N THR A 295 8.98 0.49 -7.88
CA THR A 295 9.84 0.56 -9.07
C THR A 295 9.62 -0.61 -10.01
N PHE A 296 8.67 -1.52 -9.71
CA PHE A 296 8.57 -2.80 -10.40
C PHE A 296 7.15 -3.22 -10.81
N THR A 297 6.10 -2.63 -10.25
CA THR A 297 4.71 -3.02 -10.57
C THR A 297 4.37 -2.81 -12.04
N SER A 298 4.94 -1.78 -12.69
CA SER A 298 4.73 -1.54 -14.12
C SER A 298 5.19 -2.71 -14.99
N TYR A 299 6.29 -3.39 -14.63
CA TYR A 299 6.77 -4.55 -15.39
C TYR A 299 5.83 -5.75 -15.24
N TYR A 300 5.28 -5.96 -14.04
CA TYR A 300 4.28 -7.01 -13.81
C TYR A 300 3.03 -6.75 -14.64
N TRP A 301 2.63 -5.48 -14.75
CA TRP A 301 1.48 -5.11 -15.57
C TRP A 301 1.72 -5.33 -17.07
N ASP A 302 2.86 -4.89 -17.58
CA ASP A 302 3.22 -5.08 -18.99
C ASP A 302 3.25 -6.58 -19.35
N GLU A 303 3.81 -7.43 -18.50
CA GLU A 303 3.80 -8.89 -18.71
C GLU A 303 2.39 -9.50 -18.62
N MET A 304 1.53 -9.00 -17.73
CA MET A 304 0.14 -9.45 -17.66
C MET A 304 -0.61 -9.14 -18.96
N LEU A 305 -0.40 -7.95 -19.52
CA LEU A 305 -0.97 -7.56 -20.81
C LEU A 305 -0.49 -8.47 -21.94
N ASP A 306 0.83 -8.71 -22.03
CA ASP A 306 1.41 -9.63 -23.01
C ASP A 306 0.80 -11.03 -22.92
N GLN A 307 0.67 -11.58 -21.70
CA GLN A 307 0.18 -12.93 -21.46
C GLN A 307 -1.32 -13.08 -21.77
N TYR A 308 -2.16 -12.16 -21.25
CA TYR A 308 -3.62 -12.34 -21.27
C TYR A 308 -4.30 -11.64 -22.45
N ILE A 309 -3.74 -10.54 -22.94
CA ILE A 309 -4.29 -9.80 -24.08
C ILE A 309 -3.64 -10.25 -25.39
N LEU A 310 -2.31 -10.28 -25.45
CA LEU A 310 -1.57 -10.58 -26.68
C LEU A 310 -1.26 -12.08 -26.88
N GLU A 311 -1.49 -12.90 -25.85
CA GLU A 311 -1.14 -14.33 -25.85
C GLU A 311 0.35 -14.60 -26.11
N ILE A 312 1.19 -13.66 -25.70
CA ILE A 312 2.65 -13.77 -25.77
C ILE A 312 3.11 -14.42 -24.46
N SER A 313 3.63 -15.65 -24.57
CA SER A 313 4.18 -16.38 -23.43
C SER A 313 5.32 -15.60 -22.78
N ASN A 314 5.24 -15.41 -21.46
CA ASN A 314 6.27 -14.79 -20.64
C ASN A 314 6.32 -15.42 -19.24
N ASP A 315 7.06 -14.80 -18.32
CA ASP A 315 7.26 -15.31 -16.96
C ASP A 315 6.22 -14.84 -15.94
N PHE A 316 5.15 -14.14 -16.34
CA PHE A 316 4.14 -13.61 -15.40
C PHE A 316 3.57 -14.69 -14.47
N GLU A 317 3.26 -15.87 -15.00
CA GLU A 317 2.75 -16.99 -14.22
C GLU A 317 3.79 -17.57 -13.24
N ASN A 318 5.08 -17.46 -13.57
CA ASN A 318 6.18 -17.96 -12.74
C ASN A 318 6.60 -16.94 -11.66
N ARG A 319 6.09 -15.70 -11.71
CA ARG A 319 6.38 -14.71 -10.68
C ARG A 319 5.76 -15.10 -9.34
N PRO A 320 6.35 -14.67 -8.21
CA PRO A 320 5.76 -14.86 -6.89
C PRO A 320 4.33 -14.35 -6.83
N THR A 321 3.42 -15.16 -6.29
CA THR A 321 2.00 -14.84 -6.19
C THR A 321 1.77 -13.59 -5.34
N VAL A 322 2.53 -13.45 -4.26
CA VAL A 322 2.39 -12.37 -3.29
C VAL A 322 3.76 -11.75 -3.02
N VAL A 323 3.84 -10.43 -3.10
CA VAL A 323 5.03 -9.64 -2.78
C VAL A 323 4.61 -8.58 -1.77
N TYR A 324 5.21 -8.56 -0.60
CA TYR A 324 4.77 -7.63 0.45
C TYR A 324 5.93 -7.07 1.25
N TYR A 325 5.78 -5.84 1.70
CA TYR A 325 6.82 -5.14 2.42
C TYR A 325 6.73 -5.43 3.91
N VAL A 326 7.76 -6.05 4.48
CA VAL A 326 7.84 -6.29 5.92
C VAL A 326 8.34 -5.01 6.58
N MET A 327 7.50 -4.31 7.33
CA MET A 327 7.87 -3.05 7.99
C MET A 327 8.67 -3.29 9.28
N GLY A 328 9.41 -2.29 9.75
CA GLY A 328 10.13 -2.36 11.02
C GLY A 328 10.72 -1.01 11.43
N ASP A 329 11.72 -1.03 12.32
CA ASP A 329 12.42 0.17 12.78
C ASP A 329 13.17 0.85 11.61
N VAL A 330 12.77 2.09 11.28
CA VAL A 330 13.38 2.90 10.22
C VAL A 330 14.57 3.75 10.69
N THR A 331 14.88 3.73 11.99
CA THR A 331 15.90 4.58 12.63
C THR A 331 17.17 3.84 13.01
N THR A 332 17.08 2.57 13.41
CA THR A 332 18.24 1.76 13.73
C THR A 332 18.83 1.12 12.47
N ALA A 333 20.10 1.41 12.21
CA ALA A 333 20.83 0.78 11.12
C ALA A 333 20.88 -0.75 11.32
N ASN A 334 20.53 -1.51 10.27
CA ASN A 334 20.48 -2.97 10.26
C ASN A 334 19.45 -3.59 11.22
N ALA A 335 18.48 -2.82 11.73
CA ALA A 335 17.29 -3.42 12.33
C ALA A 335 16.58 -4.32 11.32
N ARG A 336 16.01 -5.42 11.82
CA ARG A 336 15.28 -6.37 10.97
C ARG A 336 13.96 -5.72 10.52
N GLY A 337 13.61 -5.94 9.25
CA GLY A 337 12.47 -5.32 8.58
C GLY A 337 12.92 -4.34 7.50
N ASN A 338 11.95 -3.67 6.90
CA ASN A 338 12.10 -2.76 5.76
C ASN A 338 12.63 -3.42 4.48
N PHE A 339 12.08 -4.57 4.11
CA PHE A 339 12.41 -5.31 2.89
C PHE A 339 11.17 -5.93 2.24
N TRP A 340 11.26 -6.27 0.95
CA TRP A 340 10.22 -7.00 0.25
C TRP A 340 10.36 -8.50 0.51
N ARG A 341 9.27 -9.16 0.89
CA ARG A 341 9.18 -10.62 0.96
C ARG A 341 8.31 -11.14 -0.19
N TYR A 342 8.72 -12.27 -0.74
CA TYR A 342 8.04 -12.99 -1.80
C TYR A 342 7.39 -14.24 -1.19
N ALA A 343 6.15 -14.53 -1.57
CA ALA A 343 5.39 -15.64 -1.03
C ALA A 343 4.47 -16.26 -2.10
N ASN A 344 4.14 -17.53 -1.91
CA ASN A 344 3.26 -18.29 -2.81
C ASN A 344 1.76 -18.06 -2.53
N GLY A 345 1.42 -17.30 -1.49
CA GLY A 345 0.04 -17.06 -1.09
C GLY A 345 -0.09 -16.08 0.07
N TRP A 346 -1.32 -15.65 0.32
CA TRP A 346 -1.68 -14.80 1.45
C TRP A 346 -2.90 -15.39 2.18
N PRO A 347 -2.91 -15.43 3.52
CA PRO A 347 -1.81 -15.03 4.42
C PRO A 347 -0.64 -16.04 4.39
N PRO A 348 0.59 -15.60 4.75
CA PRO A 348 1.70 -16.53 4.94
C PRO A 348 1.48 -17.43 6.17
N THR A 349 2.29 -18.48 6.31
CA THR A 349 2.24 -19.37 7.49
C THR A 349 2.57 -18.61 8.78
N HIS A 350 1.69 -18.73 9.77
CA HIS A 350 1.80 -18.07 11.06
C HIS A 350 1.15 -18.90 12.17
N VAL A 351 1.40 -18.51 13.41
CA VAL A 351 0.67 -18.95 14.60
C VAL A 351 0.10 -17.72 15.30
N ASP A 352 -1.18 -17.77 15.65
CA ASP A 352 -1.81 -16.68 16.40
C ASP A 352 -1.41 -16.75 17.87
N ASP A 353 -0.50 -15.86 18.27
CA ASP A 353 -0.04 -15.72 19.64
C ASP A 353 -0.96 -14.74 20.41
N PRO A 354 -1.58 -15.16 21.53
CA PRO A 354 -2.33 -14.26 22.38
C PRO A 354 -1.37 -13.44 23.27
N TRP A 355 -1.55 -12.12 23.25
CA TRP A 355 -0.92 -11.16 24.15
C TRP A 355 -1.99 -10.57 25.06
N TYR A 356 -2.04 -11.08 26.29
CA TYR A 356 -3.04 -10.79 27.31
C TYR A 356 -2.81 -9.44 28.00
N LEU A 357 -3.92 -8.83 28.41
CA LEU A 357 -3.94 -7.59 29.18
C LEU A 357 -3.83 -7.91 30.69
N HIS A 358 -3.04 -7.13 31.44
CA HIS A 358 -2.87 -7.30 32.89
C HIS A 358 -3.20 -6.03 33.70
N ASP A 359 -3.53 -6.19 34.99
CA ASP A 359 -3.93 -5.10 35.90
C ASP A 359 -2.89 -4.00 36.08
N ASN A 360 -1.61 -4.35 36.01
CA ASN A 360 -0.46 -3.45 36.09
C ASN A 360 -0.16 -2.68 34.78
N ASN A 361 -1.05 -2.70 33.78
CA ASN A 361 -0.85 -2.16 32.42
C ASN A 361 0.20 -2.93 31.59
N GLN A 362 0.53 -4.16 31.96
CA GLN A 362 1.41 -5.01 31.16
C GLN A 362 0.63 -5.71 30.04
N LEU A 363 1.32 -5.93 28.92
CA LEU A 363 0.91 -6.82 27.84
C LEU A 363 1.88 -8.02 27.84
N SER A 364 1.38 -9.25 27.94
CA SER A 364 2.25 -10.43 28.05
C SER A 364 1.58 -11.68 27.48
N THR A 365 2.37 -12.68 27.12
CA THR A 365 1.87 -14.00 26.69
C THR A 365 1.47 -14.90 27.87
N THR A 366 1.71 -14.44 29.12
CA THR A 366 1.28 -15.16 30.32
C THR A 366 -0.23 -15.02 30.51
N TYR A 367 -0.91 -16.14 30.72
CA TYR A 367 -2.35 -16.13 30.98
C TYR A 367 -2.70 -15.29 32.24
N PRO A 368 -3.76 -14.47 32.21
CA PRO A 368 -4.08 -13.56 33.31
C PRO A 368 -4.53 -14.31 34.57
N ALA A 369 -4.22 -13.73 35.73
CA ALA A 369 -4.75 -14.16 37.03
C ALA A 369 -6.10 -13.48 37.32
N SER A 370 -6.62 -13.62 38.53
CA SER A 370 -7.84 -12.94 38.95
C SER A 370 -7.58 -11.44 39.21
N TYR A 371 -7.73 -10.64 38.15
CA TYR A 371 -7.49 -9.19 38.15
C TYR A 371 -8.78 -8.37 38.29
N SER A 372 -8.65 -7.15 38.80
CA SER A 372 -9.74 -6.18 38.75
C SER A 372 -9.84 -5.56 37.35
N PRO A 373 -11.05 -5.35 36.81
CA PRO A 373 -11.24 -4.70 35.51
C PRO A 373 -10.86 -3.22 35.54
N LYS A 374 -10.73 -2.60 34.35
CA LYS A 374 -10.49 -1.14 34.21
C LYS A 374 -11.67 -0.45 33.56
N THR A 375 -12.18 0.56 34.25
CA THR A 375 -13.27 1.42 33.76
C THR A 375 -12.75 2.80 33.36
N TYR A 376 -13.26 3.33 32.25
CA TYR A 376 -12.99 4.69 31.78
C TYR A 376 -14.28 5.35 31.30
N THR A 377 -14.28 6.69 31.31
CA THR A 377 -15.42 7.48 30.89
C THR A 377 -15.29 7.91 29.43
N TYR A 378 -16.24 7.51 28.59
CA TYR A 378 -16.35 7.97 27.22
C TYR A 378 -17.42 9.07 27.10
N ASN A 379 -17.00 10.26 26.65
CA ASN A 379 -17.88 11.38 26.36
C ASN A 379 -17.93 11.67 24.84
N PRO A 380 -19.08 11.46 24.17
CA PRO A 380 -19.23 11.69 22.72
C PRO A 380 -18.90 13.11 22.25
N THR A 381 -18.92 14.11 23.14
CA THR A 381 -18.56 15.51 22.83
C THR A 381 -17.07 15.83 22.99
N ASN A 382 -16.30 14.89 23.54
CA ASN A 382 -14.84 14.97 23.64
C ASN A 382 -14.22 13.62 23.20
N PRO A 383 -14.43 13.18 21.96
CA PRO A 383 -13.89 11.91 21.48
C PRO A 383 -12.36 11.96 21.38
N VAL A 384 -11.72 10.79 21.44
CA VAL A 384 -10.30 10.64 21.14
C VAL A 384 -10.06 11.03 19.68
N PRO A 385 -9.12 11.96 19.41
CA PRO A 385 -8.89 12.43 18.05
C PRO A 385 -8.14 11.38 17.21
N THR A 386 -8.49 11.31 15.93
CA THR A 386 -7.77 10.54 14.92
C THR A 386 -6.37 11.11 14.72
N ARG A 387 -5.38 10.23 14.72
CA ARG A 387 -3.99 10.56 14.47
C ARG A 387 -3.31 9.41 13.74
N GLY A 388 -3.09 9.58 12.43
CA GLY A 388 -2.58 8.51 11.57
C GLY A 388 -3.63 7.43 11.26
N GLY A 389 -3.14 6.30 10.76
CA GLY A 389 -3.92 5.12 10.42
C GLY A 389 -4.32 5.11 8.95
N THR A 390 -5.28 4.26 8.60
CA THR A 390 -5.70 4.03 7.22
C THR A 390 -6.76 5.06 6.77
N ASN A 391 -6.34 6.33 6.63
CA ASN A 391 -7.19 7.43 6.17
C ASN A 391 -6.94 7.75 4.70
N LEU A 392 -7.95 8.35 4.05
CA LEU A 392 -7.87 8.73 2.64
C LEU A 392 -6.95 9.93 2.39
N TYR A 393 -6.94 10.91 3.30
CA TYR A 393 -6.22 12.18 3.12
C TYR A 393 -4.92 12.20 3.91
N TYR A 394 -3.90 12.87 3.35
CA TYR A 394 -2.62 13.07 4.03
C TYR A 394 -2.63 14.26 5.00
N PHE A 395 -3.54 15.22 4.78
CA PHE A 395 -3.63 16.46 5.54
C PHE A 395 -4.95 16.55 6.30
N ALA A 396 -5.02 17.51 7.22
CA ALA A 396 -6.16 17.76 8.07
C ALA A 396 -7.53 17.65 7.34
N PRO A 397 -8.56 17.10 8.00
CA PRO A 397 -8.64 16.83 9.44
C PRO A 397 -8.21 15.41 9.85
N THR A 398 -7.86 14.52 8.92
CA THR A 398 -7.34 13.18 9.19
C THR A 398 -5.99 13.01 8.51
N TYR A 399 -4.98 12.59 9.27
CA TYR A 399 -3.66 12.30 8.72
C TYR A 399 -3.55 10.80 8.46
N ALA A 400 -2.98 10.39 7.33
CA ALA A 400 -2.80 8.97 6.97
C ALA A 400 -1.38 8.48 7.28
N GLY A 401 -1.25 7.22 7.68
CA GLY A 401 0.05 6.56 7.91
C GLY A 401 0.46 6.45 9.38
N PRO A 402 1.72 6.05 9.64
CA PRO A 402 2.25 5.89 10.99
C PRO A 402 2.50 7.26 11.63
N TYR A 403 1.81 7.53 12.73
CA TYR A 403 2.00 8.72 13.55
C TYR A 403 2.26 8.34 15.00
N ASP A 404 3.08 9.14 15.67
CA ASP A 404 3.35 9.01 17.10
C ASP A 404 2.07 9.24 17.91
N GLN A 405 1.61 8.23 18.64
CA GLN A 405 0.36 8.23 19.38
C GLN A 405 0.46 8.90 20.75
N ARG A 406 1.65 9.26 21.26
CA ARG A 406 1.80 9.90 22.59
C ARG A 406 0.82 11.07 22.86
N PRO A 407 0.51 11.96 21.90
CA PRO A 407 -0.46 13.03 22.12
C PRO A 407 -1.88 12.54 22.47
N VAL A 408 -2.28 11.37 21.96
CA VAL A 408 -3.61 10.78 22.21
C VAL A 408 -3.59 9.75 23.35
N GLU A 409 -2.47 9.05 23.54
CA GLU A 409 -2.25 8.09 24.63
C GLU A 409 -2.24 8.72 26.03
N SER A 410 -2.02 10.04 26.12
CA SER A 410 -2.05 10.76 27.39
C SER A 410 -3.44 10.98 27.98
N ARG A 411 -4.51 10.64 27.25
CA ARG A 411 -5.89 10.89 27.67
C ARG A 411 -6.39 9.83 28.67
N ALA A 412 -7.24 10.26 29.58
CA ALA A 412 -7.82 9.38 30.62
C ALA A 412 -8.81 8.33 30.06
N ASP A 413 -9.34 8.54 28.85
CA ASP A 413 -10.22 7.61 28.15
C ASP A 413 -9.46 6.69 27.18
N VAL A 414 -8.13 6.59 27.32
CA VAL A 414 -7.27 5.69 26.55
C VAL A 414 -6.50 4.80 27.53
N LEU A 415 -6.83 3.51 27.56
CA LEU A 415 -6.13 2.52 28.36
C LEU A 415 -4.93 1.99 27.57
N LEU A 416 -3.76 1.91 28.22
CA LEU A 416 -2.52 1.44 27.60
C LEU A 416 -2.05 0.14 28.24
N PHE A 417 -1.71 -0.84 27.41
CA PHE A 417 -1.07 -2.08 27.82
C PHE A 417 0.20 -2.25 27.01
N THR A 418 1.35 -2.45 27.67
CA THR A 418 2.66 -2.45 27.02
C THR A 418 3.47 -3.66 27.45
N SER A 419 4.15 -4.30 26.50
CA SER A 419 5.06 -5.41 26.78
C SER A 419 6.29 -4.96 27.55
N ASP A 420 7.01 -5.94 28.09
CA ASP A 420 8.42 -5.73 28.45
C ASP A 420 9.24 -5.35 27.21
N VAL A 421 10.44 -4.80 27.45
CA VAL A 421 11.39 -4.54 26.36
C VAL A 421 11.67 -5.88 25.68
N LEU A 422 11.46 -5.95 24.38
CA LEU A 422 11.76 -7.14 23.61
C LEU A 422 13.26 -7.40 23.64
N THR A 423 13.64 -8.62 24.04
CA THR A 423 15.04 -9.07 24.00
C THR A 423 15.41 -9.62 22.62
N GLU A 424 14.42 -10.09 21.87
CA GLU A 424 14.53 -10.61 20.51
C GLU A 424 13.48 -9.95 19.60
N PRO A 425 13.74 -9.79 18.29
CA PRO A 425 12.73 -9.27 17.38
C PRO A 425 11.48 -10.15 17.33
N TYR A 426 10.30 -9.52 17.27
CA TYR A 426 9.01 -10.18 17.11
C TYR A 426 8.39 -9.76 15.79
N GLU A 427 8.05 -10.73 14.94
CA GLU A 427 7.40 -10.47 13.66
C GLU A 427 5.93 -10.90 13.70
N ALA A 428 5.02 -9.99 13.35
CA ALA A 428 3.64 -10.32 13.05
C ALA A 428 3.33 -10.00 11.59
N THR A 429 2.88 -11.01 10.83
CA THR A 429 2.45 -10.85 9.44
C THR A 429 1.15 -11.61 9.21
N GLY A 430 0.07 -10.88 8.94
CA GLY A 430 -1.26 -11.45 8.78
C GLY A 430 -2.35 -10.52 9.33
N ARG A 431 -3.54 -11.07 9.54
CA ARG A 431 -4.70 -10.36 10.11
C ARG A 431 -4.54 -10.26 11.64
N ILE A 432 -4.77 -9.08 12.19
CA ILE A 432 -4.67 -8.81 13.64
C ILE A 432 -6.07 -8.60 14.19
N THR A 433 -6.40 -9.33 15.25
CA THR A 433 -7.67 -9.19 15.97
C THR A 433 -7.43 -8.99 17.46
N ALA A 434 -8.37 -8.33 18.14
CA ALA A 434 -8.38 -8.25 19.59
C ALA A 434 -9.69 -8.85 20.12
N LYS A 435 -9.58 -9.90 20.94
CA LYS A 435 -10.73 -10.45 21.66
C LYS A 435 -10.79 -9.79 23.03
N LEU A 436 -11.85 -9.05 23.27
CA LEU A 436 -12.04 -8.26 24.48
C LEU A 436 -13.30 -8.70 25.22
N TYR A 437 -13.22 -8.75 26.53
CA TYR A 437 -14.36 -8.86 27.43
C TYR A 437 -14.71 -7.47 27.93
N VAL A 438 -15.88 -6.98 27.57
CA VAL A 438 -16.26 -5.58 27.77
C VAL A 438 -17.63 -5.44 28.40
N SER A 439 -17.83 -4.36 29.17
CA SER A 439 -19.17 -3.96 29.60
C SER A 439 -19.33 -2.44 29.53
N SER A 440 -20.59 -1.99 29.50
CA SER A 440 -20.95 -0.57 29.51
C SER A 440 -22.19 -0.35 30.38
N ASN A 441 -22.39 0.86 30.88
CA ASN A 441 -23.67 1.29 31.46
C ASN A 441 -24.67 1.78 30.40
N CYS A 442 -24.28 1.84 29.12
CA CYS A 442 -25.10 2.29 28.00
C CYS A 442 -25.58 1.11 27.14
N PRO A 443 -26.70 1.27 26.41
CA PRO A 443 -27.24 0.23 25.53
C PRO A 443 -26.44 0.03 24.24
N ASP A 444 -25.55 0.97 23.91
CA ASP A 444 -24.60 0.88 22.81
C ASP A 444 -23.39 1.75 23.11
N THR A 445 -22.25 1.42 22.52
CA THR A 445 -21.01 2.21 22.53
C THR A 445 -20.06 1.63 21.48
N ASP A 446 -18.86 2.20 21.35
CA ASP A 446 -17.81 1.61 20.50
C ASP A 446 -16.65 1.12 21.36
N PHE A 447 -15.87 0.18 20.83
CA PHE A 447 -14.54 -0.16 21.31
C PHE A 447 -13.54 -0.06 20.17
N THR A 448 -12.45 0.64 20.42
CA THR A 448 -11.33 0.86 19.49
C THR A 448 -10.08 0.22 20.06
N VAL A 449 -9.28 -0.35 19.18
CA VAL A 449 -7.97 -0.92 19.53
C VAL A 449 -6.94 -0.39 18.55
N LYS A 450 -5.83 0.14 19.07
CA LYS A 450 -4.67 0.55 18.28
C LYS A 450 -3.47 -0.28 18.68
N LEU A 451 -2.72 -0.73 17.69
CA LEU A 451 -1.44 -1.42 17.88
C LEU A 451 -0.30 -0.48 17.48
N THR A 452 0.68 -0.33 18.38
CA THR A 452 1.82 0.55 18.17
C THR A 452 3.15 -0.15 18.44
N ASP A 453 4.21 0.37 17.83
CA ASP A 453 5.60 0.10 18.18
C ASP A 453 6.13 1.22 19.09
N VAL A 454 6.50 0.87 20.32
CA VAL A 454 7.19 1.79 21.23
C VAL A 454 8.68 1.72 20.99
N TYR A 455 9.21 2.75 20.35
CA TYR A 455 10.62 2.88 20.02
C TYR A 455 11.46 3.09 21.30
N PRO A 456 12.77 2.75 21.26
CA PRO A 456 13.70 3.05 22.35
C PRO A 456 13.79 4.53 22.73
N ASP A 457 13.51 5.43 21.78
CA ASP A 457 13.44 6.88 22.00
C ASP A 457 12.13 7.37 22.63
N GLY A 458 11.19 6.45 22.88
CA GLY A 458 9.91 6.67 23.52
C GLY A 458 8.76 7.07 22.59
N ARG A 459 8.97 7.22 21.29
CA ARG A 459 7.84 7.38 20.32
C ARG A 459 6.96 6.12 20.34
N SER A 460 5.64 6.30 20.21
CA SER A 460 4.67 5.20 20.09
C SER A 460 4.07 5.22 18.69
N MET A 461 4.68 4.54 17.74
CA MET A 461 4.33 4.65 16.32
C MET A 461 3.17 3.73 15.96
N LEU A 462 2.09 4.29 15.40
CA LEU A 462 0.92 3.53 14.96
C LEU A 462 1.25 2.56 13.81
N ILE A 463 0.82 1.31 13.96
CA ILE A 463 0.92 0.26 12.95
C ILE A 463 -0.44 0.03 12.29
N CYS A 464 -1.44 -0.36 13.07
CA CYS A 464 -2.82 -0.54 12.60
C CYS A 464 -3.82 -0.29 13.74
N ASP A 465 -5.09 -0.11 13.37
CA ASP A 465 -6.17 0.13 14.31
C ASP A 465 -7.52 -0.35 13.79
N GLY A 466 -8.37 -0.75 14.72
CA GLY A 466 -9.71 -1.27 14.49
C GLY A 466 -10.75 -0.60 15.38
N ILE A 467 -12.01 -0.77 15.01
CA ILE A 467 -13.18 -0.33 15.78
C ILE A 467 -14.28 -1.37 15.67
N LEU A 468 -15.06 -1.55 16.72
CA LEU A 468 -16.32 -2.27 16.70
C LEU A 468 -17.40 -1.42 17.37
N ARG A 469 -18.55 -1.28 16.70
CA ARG A 469 -19.77 -0.74 17.31
C ARG A 469 -20.55 -1.88 17.95
N MET A 470 -20.88 -1.75 19.25
CA MET A 470 -21.42 -2.85 20.04
C MET A 470 -22.75 -3.39 19.52
N ARG A 471 -23.61 -2.56 18.93
CA ARG A 471 -24.85 -3.03 18.30
C ARG A 471 -24.65 -4.01 17.13
N ASN A 472 -23.44 -4.06 16.57
CA ASN A 472 -23.05 -4.90 15.42
C ASN A 472 -22.04 -6.00 15.81
N ARG A 473 -21.93 -6.33 17.10
CA ARG A 473 -20.96 -7.32 17.61
C ARG A 473 -21.18 -8.74 17.06
N ASN A 474 -22.42 -9.09 16.72
CA ASN A 474 -22.83 -10.42 16.28
C ASN A 474 -23.28 -10.45 14.82
N GLY A 475 -22.90 -9.45 14.03
CA GLY A 475 -23.33 -9.29 12.65
C GLY A 475 -23.69 -7.85 12.33
N CYS A 476 -23.81 -7.56 11.04
CA CYS A 476 -24.07 -6.23 10.52
C CYS A 476 -25.45 -6.12 9.83
N ASP A 477 -26.23 -7.19 9.78
CA ASP A 477 -27.55 -7.27 9.15
C ASP A 477 -28.71 -6.92 10.12
N HIS A 478 -28.41 -6.84 11.42
CA HIS A 478 -29.36 -6.46 12.47
C HIS A 478 -28.64 -5.71 13.60
N TRP A 479 -29.41 -5.06 14.48
CA TRP A 479 -28.87 -4.49 15.72
C TRP A 479 -29.18 -5.38 16.91
N GLU A 480 -28.18 -5.54 17.76
CA GLU A 480 -28.30 -6.21 19.05
C GLU A 480 -27.74 -5.29 20.14
N PHE A 481 -28.60 -4.70 20.98
CA PHE A 481 -28.14 -3.77 22.02
C PHE A 481 -27.52 -4.47 23.22
N MET A 482 -26.76 -3.71 24.02
CA MET A 482 -26.18 -4.15 25.28
C MET A 482 -27.19 -3.98 26.42
N ASN A 483 -27.13 -4.89 27.40
CA ASN A 483 -27.73 -4.70 28.71
C ASN A 483 -26.70 -4.04 29.63
N PRO A 484 -27.06 -2.95 30.33
CA PRO A 484 -26.13 -2.25 31.22
C PRO A 484 -25.47 -3.18 32.26
N GLY A 485 -24.14 -3.20 32.29
CA GLY A 485 -23.32 -3.99 33.21
C GLY A 485 -23.07 -5.45 32.80
N GLU A 486 -23.75 -5.96 31.79
CA GLU A 486 -23.46 -7.29 31.23
C GLU A 486 -22.09 -7.31 30.54
N ILE A 487 -21.35 -8.42 30.71
CA ILE A 487 -20.04 -8.63 30.08
C ILE A 487 -20.25 -9.34 28.75
N TYR A 488 -19.67 -8.78 27.69
CA TYR A 488 -19.71 -9.31 26.34
C TYR A 488 -18.30 -9.67 25.88
N GLU A 489 -18.14 -10.84 25.29
CA GLU A 489 -16.97 -11.15 24.47
C GLU A 489 -17.17 -10.52 23.09
N ILE A 490 -16.20 -9.76 22.62
CA ILE A 490 -16.21 -9.12 21.31
C ILE A 490 -14.88 -9.34 20.59
N GLU A 491 -14.93 -9.32 19.26
CA GLU A 491 -13.74 -9.30 18.41
C GLU A 491 -13.64 -7.96 17.67
N VAL A 492 -12.55 -7.24 17.89
CA VAL A 492 -12.20 -6.03 17.14
C VAL A 492 -11.20 -6.42 16.07
N ASP A 493 -11.56 -6.26 14.80
CA ASP A 493 -10.68 -6.49 13.65
C ASP A 493 -9.81 -5.26 13.38
N LEU A 494 -8.49 -5.40 13.52
CA LEU A 494 -7.50 -4.35 13.24
C LEU A 494 -6.94 -4.45 11.82
N TRP A 495 -7.49 -5.36 11.01
CA TRP A 495 -7.03 -5.67 9.66
C TRP A 495 -5.64 -6.29 9.62
N SER A 496 -5.13 -6.45 8.41
CA SER A 496 -3.84 -7.08 8.14
C SER A 496 -2.68 -6.10 8.09
N THR A 497 -1.50 -6.57 8.49
CA THR A 497 -0.23 -5.85 8.36
C THR A 497 0.95 -6.83 8.27
N SER A 498 2.16 -6.29 8.07
CA SER A 498 3.43 -7.01 8.23
C SER A 498 4.43 -6.11 8.94
N TYR A 499 4.79 -6.45 10.18
CA TYR A 499 5.64 -5.61 11.03
C TYR A 499 6.59 -6.43 11.91
N ILE A 500 7.80 -5.90 12.11
CA ILE A 500 8.80 -6.41 13.05
C ILE A 500 9.07 -5.37 14.14
N TRP A 501 8.70 -5.70 15.38
CA TRP A 501 9.18 -5.00 16.57
C TRP A 501 10.58 -5.51 16.88
N ASN A 502 11.58 -4.63 16.87
CA ASN A 502 12.97 -5.02 17.04
C ASN A 502 13.38 -5.13 18.53
N THR A 503 14.53 -5.73 18.81
CA THR A 503 15.12 -5.72 20.15
C THR A 503 15.23 -4.28 20.69
N GLY A 504 14.84 -4.06 21.94
CA GLY A 504 14.78 -2.72 22.55
C GLY A 504 13.43 -2.01 22.39
N HIS A 505 12.57 -2.48 21.48
CA HIS A 505 11.22 -1.95 21.30
C HIS A 505 10.23 -2.60 22.27
N ARG A 506 8.98 -2.12 22.27
CA ARG A 506 7.86 -2.76 22.98
C ARG A 506 6.63 -2.79 22.11
N ILE A 507 5.83 -3.84 22.27
CA ILE A 507 4.50 -3.94 21.69
C ILE A 507 3.54 -3.21 22.62
N ARG A 508 2.72 -2.29 22.09
CA ARG A 508 1.71 -1.59 22.87
C ARG A 508 0.35 -1.66 22.21
N VAL A 509 -0.66 -1.90 23.05
CA VAL A 509 -2.07 -1.85 22.70
C VAL A 509 -2.71 -0.67 23.43
N ALA A 510 -3.42 0.17 22.69
CA ALA A 510 -4.25 1.23 23.25
C ALA A 510 -5.73 0.93 23.00
N ILE A 511 -6.54 0.99 24.06
CA ILE A 511 -7.99 0.71 24.02
C ILE A 511 -8.76 1.97 24.39
N SER A 512 -9.79 2.30 23.61
CA SER A 512 -10.70 3.42 23.88
C SER A 512 -12.07 3.15 23.25
N SER A 513 -12.94 4.16 23.21
CA SER A 513 -14.29 4.08 22.62
C SER A 513 -14.56 5.13 21.55
N SER A 514 -13.50 5.71 20.96
CA SER A 514 -13.64 6.63 19.83
C SER A 514 -12.33 6.82 19.07
N ASN A 515 -12.45 7.22 17.81
CA ASN A 515 -11.35 7.62 16.94
C ASN A 515 -11.90 8.60 15.88
N TYR A 516 -12.08 9.85 16.30
CA TYR A 516 -12.82 10.87 15.55
C TYR A 516 -11.88 11.91 14.88
N PRO A 517 -12.09 12.32 13.62
CA PRO A 517 -13.27 12.10 12.80
C PRO A 517 -13.17 10.93 11.81
N ARG A 518 -12.18 10.03 11.93
CA ARG A 518 -12.13 8.82 11.08
C ARG A 518 -13.46 8.07 11.14
N TYR A 519 -13.95 7.86 12.35
CA TYR A 519 -15.25 7.29 12.64
C TYR A 519 -16.20 8.32 13.26
N LEU A 520 -17.50 8.14 13.05
CA LEU A 520 -18.52 8.93 13.74
C LEU A 520 -18.51 8.58 15.23
N ALA A 521 -18.49 9.58 16.11
CA ALA A 521 -18.56 9.34 17.55
C ALA A 521 -19.91 8.69 17.91
N ASN A 522 -19.88 7.52 18.56
CA ASN A 522 -21.10 6.86 19.02
C ASN A 522 -21.75 7.71 20.13
N PRO A 523 -23.06 8.02 20.06
CA PRO A 523 -23.73 8.83 21.06
C PRO A 523 -24.10 8.06 22.34
N ASN A 524 -23.82 6.76 22.40
CA ASN A 524 -24.16 5.83 23.46
C ASN A 524 -25.67 5.66 23.69
N THR A 525 -26.46 5.70 22.61
CA THR A 525 -27.93 5.49 22.62
C THR A 525 -28.31 4.43 21.58
N ILE A 526 -29.59 4.05 21.56
CA ILE A 526 -30.15 3.10 20.59
C ILE A 526 -30.42 3.73 19.21
N ASP A 527 -30.25 5.04 19.06
CA ASP A 527 -30.64 5.75 17.85
C ASP A 527 -29.71 5.40 16.68
N GLY A 528 -30.27 5.34 15.48
CA GLY A 528 -29.50 5.21 14.25
C GLY A 528 -28.72 6.47 13.89
N ILE A 529 -27.88 6.37 12.86
CA ILE A 529 -27.08 7.51 12.39
C ILE A 529 -28.00 8.68 11.99
N ASN A 530 -27.70 9.88 12.52
CA ASN A 530 -28.46 11.11 12.31
C ASN A 530 -29.93 11.10 12.73
N GLN A 531 -30.35 10.10 13.51
CA GLN A 531 -31.65 10.10 14.20
C GLN A 531 -31.55 10.60 15.65
N ASN A 532 -30.32 10.83 16.13
CA ASN A 532 -30.11 11.17 17.54
C ASN A 532 -30.33 12.66 17.83
N SER A 533 -31.03 12.94 18.93
CA SER A 533 -31.25 14.30 19.47
C SER A 533 -30.44 14.61 20.73
N GLY A 534 -29.67 13.64 21.26
CA GLY A 534 -28.87 13.74 22.47
C GLY A 534 -27.68 12.77 22.51
N TYR A 535 -27.10 12.59 23.69
CA TYR A 535 -26.04 11.61 23.93
C TYR A 535 -26.01 11.22 25.41
N THR A 536 -25.41 10.08 25.72
CA THR A 536 -25.13 9.65 27.10
C THR A 536 -23.62 9.54 27.30
N ILE A 537 -23.14 9.84 28.50
CA ILE A 537 -21.75 9.58 28.88
C ILE A 537 -21.64 8.13 29.35
N ALA A 538 -20.82 7.33 28.69
CA ALA A 538 -20.65 5.91 28.99
C ALA A 538 -19.52 5.67 29.99
N GLN A 539 -19.72 4.71 30.88
CA GLN A 539 -18.70 4.09 31.71
C GLN A 539 -18.38 2.73 31.11
N ASN A 540 -17.34 2.70 30.28
CA ASN A 540 -16.93 1.51 29.56
C ASN A 540 -15.84 0.79 30.36
N THR A 541 -15.93 -0.53 30.40
CA THR A 541 -15.07 -1.37 31.24
C THR A 541 -14.46 -2.49 30.42
N ILE A 542 -13.16 -2.71 30.58
CA ILE A 542 -12.43 -3.86 30.03
C ILE A 542 -12.15 -4.83 31.17
N HIS A 543 -12.54 -6.09 30.98
CA HIS A 543 -12.30 -7.22 31.87
C HIS A 543 -11.14 -8.05 31.31
N PHE A 544 -10.23 -8.48 32.17
CA PHE A 544 -9.01 -9.19 31.75
C PHE A 544 -8.54 -10.15 32.85
N ASP A 545 -9.48 -10.71 33.61
CA ASP A 545 -9.18 -11.73 34.62
C ASP A 545 -9.06 -13.14 33.99
N SER A 546 -8.87 -14.17 34.83
CA SER A 546 -8.69 -15.55 34.39
C SER A 546 -9.90 -16.17 33.68
N GLU A 547 -11.12 -15.66 33.92
CA GLU A 547 -12.36 -16.09 33.25
C GLU A 547 -12.66 -15.23 32.02
N HIS A 548 -12.10 -14.01 31.96
CA HIS A 548 -12.30 -13.03 30.91
C HIS A 548 -10.98 -12.59 30.27
N PRO A 549 -10.19 -13.49 29.65
CA PRO A 549 -8.80 -13.21 29.27
C PRO A 549 -8.67 -12.34 28.01
N SER A 550 -8.99 -11.04 28.11
CA SER A 550 -8.84 -10.10 26.99
C SER A 550 -7.41 -10.10 26.45
N ALA A 551 -7.27 -10.16 25.13
CA ALA A 551 -5.98 -10.26 24.45
C ALA A 551 -6.02 -9.68 23.04
N ILE A 552 -4.87 -9.22 22.56
CA ILE A 552 -4.62 -9.05 21.13
C ILE A 552 -3.97 -10.32 20.57
N TYR A 553 -4.40 -10.76 19.40
CA TYR A 553 -3.87 -11.92 18.69
C TYR A 553 -2.95 -11.42 17.59
N LEU A 554 -1.67 -11.75 17.71
CA LEU A 554 -0.65 -11.37 16.74
C LEU A 554 -0.28 -12.60 15.90
N PRO A 555 -0.40 -12.54 14.55
CA PRO A 555 -0.05 -13.64 13.67
C PRO A 555 1.47 -13.75 13.58
N ARG A 556 2.08 -14.42 14.56
CA ARG A 556 3.52 -14.61 14.63
C ARG A 556 3.97 -15.41 13.42
N TYR A 557 4.79 -14.80 12.58
CA TYR A 557 5.30 -15.44 11.39
C TYR A 557 6.15 -16.66 11.77
N THR A 558 5.93 -17.78 11.09
CA THR A 558 6.66 -19.05 11.30
C THR A 558 7.17 -19.66 9.99
N GLY A 559 7.11 -18.90 8.89
CA GLY A 559 7.78 -19.28 7.64
C GLY A 559 9.29 -19.10 7.73
N ASN A 560 9.96 -19.49 6.65
CA ASN A 560 11.40 -19.36 6.49
C ASN A 560 11.83 -17.88 6.33
N TYR A 561 12.93 -17.47 6.95
CA TYR A 561 13.50 -16.14 6.76
C TYR A 561 14.67 -16.19 5.78
N ALA A 562 14.50 -15.50 4.64
CA ALA A 562 15.61 -15.27 3.73
C ALA A 562 16.86 -14.74 4.49
N PRO A 563 18.07 -15.19 4.13
CA PRO A 563 19.27 -14.76 4.84
C PRO A 563 19.49 -13.26 4.72
N GLN A 564 20.28 -12.70 5.64
CA GLN A 564 20.65 -11.29 5.52
C GLN A 564 21.44 -11.05 4.22
N LYS A 565 21.32 -9.84 3.65
CA LYS A 565 22.15 -9.49 2.49
C LYS A 565 23.64 -9.57 2.87
N PRO A 566 24.51 -10.09 1.99
CA PRO A 566 25.91 -10.29 2.34
C PRO A 566 26.63 -8.95 2.48
N HIS A 567 27.40 -8.75 3.54
CA HIS A 567 28.32 -7.62 3.63
C HIS A 567 29.53 -7.87 2.72
N ILE A 568 29.75 -6.98 1.75
CA ILE A 568 30.88 -7.05 0.82
C ILE A 568 31.98 -6.14 1.36
N THR A 569 33.18 -6.68 1.55
CA THR A 569 34.38 -5.89 1.87
C THR A 569 35.46 -6.18 0.83
N GLY A 570 36.09 -5.13 0.32
CA GLY A 570 37.17 -5.26 -0.64
C GLY A 570 37.73 -3.90 -1.05
N PRO A 571 38.73 -3.89 -1.96
CA PRO A 571 39.32 -2.65 -2.45
C PRO A 571 38.30 -1.79 -3.20
N THR A 572 38.44 -0.47 -3.07
CA THR A 572 37.63 0.53 -3.81
C THR A 572 38.36 1.13 -5.01
N SER A 573 39.63 0.77 -5.19
CA SER A 573 40.42 1.12 -6.38
C SER A 573 41.39 0.02 -6.77
N GLY A 574 41.69 -0.09 -8.06
CA GLY A 574 42.57 -1.13 -8.57
C GLY A 574 43.28 -0.79 -9.88
N LYS A 575 43.88 -1.78 -10.52
CA LYS A 575 44.57 -1.71 -11.80
C LYS A 575 44.08 -2.84 -12.71
N ILE A 576 44.08 -2.58 -14.01
CA ILE A 576 43.72 -3.59 -15.02
C ILE A 576 44.62 -4.81 -14.87
N GLY A 577 44.03 -6.00 -14.96
CA GLY A 577 44.77 -7.26 -14.95
C GLY A 577 45.36 -7.64 -13.60
N VAL A 578 45.02 -6.91 -12.52
CA VAL A 578 45.36 -7.29 -11.15
C VAL A 578 44.15 -7.96 -10.51
N GLU A 579 44.40 -9.10 -9.89
CA GLU A 579 43.42 -9.85 -9.13
C GLU A 579 43.21 -9.22 -7.74
N TYR A 580 41.96 -9.11 -7.32
CA TYR A 580 41.57 -8.50 -6.05
C TYR A 580 40.68 -9.43 -5.24
N ASN A 581 40.92 -9.50 -3.93
CA ASN A 581 40.10 -10.28 -3.00
C ASN A 581 38.92 -9.45 -2.50
N PHE A 582 37.75 -10.09 -2.48
CA PHE A 582 36.54 -9.59 -1.86
C PHE A 582 36.03 -10.61 -0.86
N THR A 583 35.68 -10.14 0.33
CA THR A 583 35.08 -10.97 1.37
C THR A 583 33.58 -10.72 1.43
N PHE A 584 32.82 -11.80 1.57
CA PHE A 584 31.38 -11.82 1.68
C PHE A 584 31.04 -12.49 3.01
N ASN A 585 30.28 -11.81 3.85
CA ASN A 585 29.82 -12.37 5.12
C ASN A 585 28.32 -12.15 5.27
N THR A 586 27.60 -13.18 5.69
CA THR A 586 26.17 -13.09 5.99
C THR A 586 25.81 -14.05 7.12
N THR A 587 24.66 -13.82 7.74
CA THR A 587 24.02 -14.73 8.67
C THR A 587 22.59 -14.98 8.25
N ASP A 588 22.16 -16.21 8.46
CA ASP A 588 20.79 -16.65 8.39
C ASP A 588 20.14 -16.66 9.79
N VAL A 589 18.85 -16.32 9.90
CA VAL A 589 18.17 -16.19 11.20
C VAL A 589 17.89 -17.56 11.82
N GLU A 590 17.49 -18.54 11.02
CA GLU A 590 17.37 -19.95 11.40
C GLU A 590 18.73 -20.65 11.53
N ASN A 591 19.83 -19.93 11.26
CA ASN A 591 21.19 -20.45 11.22
C ASN A 591 21.34 -21.58 10.19
N GLU A 592 20.65 -21.45 9.06
CA GLU A 592 20.76 -22.34 7.91
C GLU A 592 22.01 -22.04 7.06
N ASP A 593 22.45 -23.05 6.30
CA ASP A 593 23.53 -22.85 5.32
C ASP A 593 23.05 -21.99 4.13
N TYR A 594 23.96 -21.22 3.54
CA TYR A 594 23.64 -20.33 2.43
C TYR A 594 24.47 -20.61 1.17
N HIS A 595 23.90 -20.26 0.01
CA HIS A 595 24.59 -20.18 -1.27
C HIS A 595 24.83 -18.71 -1.62
N LEU A 596 26.01 -18.37 -2.18
CA LEU A 596 26.43 -17.03 -2.57
C LEU A 596 26.41 -16.86 -4.09
N TYR A 597 25.85 -15.75 -4.57
CA TYR A 597 25.94 -15.30 -5.96
C TYR A 597 26.58 -13.91 -6.03
N VAL A 598 27.54 -13.73 -6.92
CA VAL A 598 28.26 -12.46 -7.15
C VAL A 598 28.22 -12.09 -8.64
N ASP A 599 27.77 -10.86 -8.92
CA ASP A 599 27.89 -10.17 -10.22
C ASP A 599 29.03 -9.15 -10.11
N TRP A 600 30.04 -9.27 -10.97
CA TRP A 600 31.24 -8.43 -10.93
C TRP A 600 31.10 -7.09 -11.67
N GLY A 601 29.93 -6.85 -12.29
CA GLY A 601 29.60 -5.59 -12.97
C GLY A 601 30.28 -5.40 -14.34
N ASP A 602 31.00 -6.40 -14.82
CA ASP A 602 31.67 -6.44 -16.14
C ASP A 602 31.04 -7.46 -17.11
N GLY A 603 29.89 -8.01 -16.74
CA GLY A 603 29.18 -9.06 -17.48
C GLY A 603 29.53 -10.48 -17.05
N THR A 604 30.42 -10.66 -16.06
CA THR A 604 30.74 -11.97 -15.47
C THR A 604 30.10 -12.14 -14.08
N ASN A 605 29.85 -13.39 -13.69
CA ASN A 605 29.28 -13.75 -12.39
C ASN A 605 29.89 -15.06 -11.85
N SER A 606 29.66 -15.34 -10.56
CA SER A 606 30.19 -16.52 -9.87
C SER A 606 29.36 -17.80 -10.05
N SER A 607 28.15 -17.72 -10.63
CA SER A 607 27.07 -18.69 -10.35
C SER A 607 26.79 -18.82 -8.84
N TRP A 608 25.85 -19.70 -8.44
CA TRP A 608 25.61 -20.00 -7.02
C TRP A 608 26.74 -20.89 -6.47
N LEU A 609 27.43 -20.40 -5.43
CA LEU A 609 28.50 -21.08 -4.71
C LEU A 609 28.00 -21.52 -3.33
N GLY A 610 28.33 -22.72 -2.86
CA GLY A 610 27.91 -23.21 -1.54
C GLY A 610 27.44 -24.66 -1.58
N PRO A 611 26.74 -25.14 -0.53
CA PRO A 611 26.32 -24.40 0.66
C PRO A 611 27.49 -24.03 1.60
N PHE A 612 27.35 -22.92 2.31
CA PHE A 612 28.27 -22.44 3.35
C PHE A 612 27.54 -22.22 4.67
N PRO A 613 28.11 -22.62 5.82
CA PRO A 613 27.55 -22.31 7.14
C PRO A 613 27.23 -20.83 7.35
N SER A 614 26.06 -20.55 7.95
CA SER A 614 25.68 -19.21 8.42
C SER A 614 26.81 -18.57 9.24
N GLY A 615 27.13 -17.30 8.94
CA GLY A 615 28.21 -16.55 9.59
C GLY A 615 29.63 -16.88 9.08
N GLN A 616 29.79 -17.86 8.19
CA GLN A 616 31.10 -18.14 7.59
C GLN A 616 31.41 -17.11 6.50
N GLN A 617 32.53 -16.39 6.66
CA GLN A 617 33.04 -15.48 5.63
C GLN A 617 33.60 -16.26 4.43
N GLN A 618 33.22 -15.85 3.22
CA GLN A 618 33.78 -16.34 1.96
C GLN A 618 34.69 -15.29 1.33
N THR A 619 35.81 -15.73 0.75
CA THR A 619 36.70 -14.85 -0.02
C THR A 619 36.70 -15.30 -1.47
N LEU A 620 36.28 -14.42 -2.38
CA LEU A 620 36.39 -14.63 -3.83
C LEU A 620 37.35 -13.62 -4.44
N THR A 621 37.91 -13.97 -5.58
CA THR A 621 38.82 -13.10 -6.32
C THR A 621 38.25 -12.75 -7.68
N HIS A 622 38.57 -11.55 -8.18
CA HIS A 622 38.21 -11.15 -9.55
C HIS A 622 39.24 -10.21 -10.16
N THR A 623 39.30 -10.22 -11.49
CA THR A 623 40.21 -9.37 -12.28
C THR A 623 39.44 -8.65 -13.38
N TRP A 624 39.60 -7.33 -13.48
CA TRP A 624 38.96 -6.53 -14.52
C TRP A 624 39.88 -6.27 -15.70
N GLY A 625 39.36 -6.50 -16.91
CA GLY A 625 40.06 -6.27 -18.18
C GLY A 625 39.90 -4.87 -18.77
N THR A 626 38.96 -4.06 -18.27
CA THR A 626 38.64 -2.74 -18.82
C THR A 626 38.70 -1.62 -17.77
N LYS A 627 38.94 -0.38 -18.23
CA LYS A 627 38.97 0.82 -17.38
C LYS A 627 37.56 1.33 -17.17
N LYS A 628 37.02 1.13 -15.97
CA LYS A 628 35.67 1.59 -15.62
C LYS A 628 35.54 1.69 -14.09
N LEU A 629 34.51 2.39 -13.66
CA LEU A 629 33.91 2.17 -12.34
C LEU A 629 32.99 0.93 -12.45
N PHE A 630 33.28 -0.10 -11.67
CA PHE A 630 32.46 -1.31 -11.61
C PHE A 630 31.66 -1.32 -10.31
N SER A 631 30.42 -1.81 -10.40
CA SER A 631 29.53 -2.04 -9.26
C SER A 631 29.40 -3.55 -9.07
N ILE A 632 30.08 -4.07 -8.06
CA ILE A 632 30.01 -5.47 -7.66
C ILE A 632 28.72 -5.63 -6.88
N LYS A 633 27.91 -6.62 -7.24
CA LYS A 633 26.69 -6.96 -6.51
C LYS A 633 26.76 -8.37 -5.99
N ALA A 634 26.24 -8.62 -4.80
CA ALA A 634 26.11 -9.97 -4.27
C ALA A 634 24.78 -10.17 -3.56
N LYS A 635 24.23 -11.39 -3.65
CA LYS A 635 23.09 -11.87 -2.89
C LYS A 635 23.34 -13.29 -2.44
N VAL A 636 22.59 -13.75 -1.45
CA VAL A 636 22.64 -15.14 -0.96
C VAL A 636 21.26 -15.77 -1.02
N LYS A 637 21.19 -17.09 -0.90
CA LYS A 637 19.94 -17.83 -0.65
C LYS A 637 20.18 -18.94 0.36
N ASP A 638 19.19 -19.29 1.16
CA ASP A 638 19.27 -20.43 2.09
C ASP A 638 19.07 -21.78 1.40
N VAL A 639 18.84 -22.83 2.20
CA VAL A 639 18.52 -24.18 1.72
C VAL A 639 17.08 -24.34 1.23
N ASN A 640 16.21 -23.37 1.54
CA ASN A 640 14.81 -23.31 1.12
C ASN A 640 14.62 -22.45 -0.14
N ASP A 641 15.73 -22.00 -0.76
CA ASP A 641 15.80 -21.16 -1.96
C ASP A 641 15.28 -19.71 -1.77
N ASP A 642 15.08 -19.25 -0.54
CA ASP A 642 14.72 -17.85 -0.28
C ASP A 642 15.95 -16.94 -0.38
N GLU A 643 15.85 -15.92 -1.24
CA GLU A 643 16.98 -15.07 -1.59
C GLU A 643 17.02 -13.77 -0.75
N SER A 644 18.23 -13.33 -0.41
CA SER A 644 18.48 -12.02 0.20
C SER A 644 18.37 -10.88 -0.81
N GLU A 645 18.18 -9.66 -0.31
CA GLU A 645 18.43 -8.43 -1.07
C GLU A 645 19.88 -8.36 -1.63
N TRP A 646 20.08 -7.58 -2.69
CA TRP A 646 21.41 -7.31 -3.23
C TRP A 646 22.20 -6.33 -2.37
N SER A 647 23.44 -6.70 -2.06
CA SER A 647 24.47 -5.77 -1.59
C SER A 647 25.28 -5.23 -2.77
N THR A 648 25.80 -4.01 -2.65
CA THR A 648 26.65 -3.40 -3.68
C THR A 648 27.97 -2.88 -3.11
N HIS A 649 29.04 -3.00 -3.89
CA HIS A 649 30.37 -2.46 -3.57
C HIS A 649 31.03 -1.92 -4.84
N ALA A 650 31.54 -0.69 -4.80
CA ALA A 650 32.13 -0.06 -5.97
C ALA A 650 33.66 -0.18 -5.99
N ILE A 651 34.23 -0.52 -7.15
CA ILE A 651 35.68 -0.48 -7.40
C ILE A 651 35.99 0.35 -8.64
N ASN A 652 36.89 1.32 -8.49
CA ASN A 652 37.40 2.15 -9.58
C ASN A 652 38.68 1.55 -10.16
N ILE A 653 38.70 1.21 -11.45
CA ILE A 653 39.91 0.82 -12.18
C ILE A 653 40.36 2.02 -13.04
N PRO A 654 41.12 2.98 -12.47
CA PRO A 654 41.43 4.25 -13.11
C PRO A 654 42.25 4.14 -14.39
N CYS A 655 41.99 5.11 -15.27
CA CYS A 655 42.87 5.43 -16.38
C CYS A 655 44.09 6.22 -15.86
N ILE A 656 45.17 5.55 -15.47
CA ILE A 656 46.45 6.26 -15.34
C ILE A 656 47.10 6.31 -16.73
N THR A 657 46.83 7.38 -17.48
CA THR A 657 47.78 7.83 -18.50
C THR A 657 48.81 8.71 -17.82
N GLN A 658 50.01 8.19 -17.56
CA GLN A 658 51.18 9.07 -17.46
C GLN A 658 51.38 9.72 -18.83
N VAL A 659 50.93 10.96 -18.99
CA VAL A 659 51.30 11.76 -20.15
C VAL A 659 52.76 12.17 -19.96
N LYS A 660 53.70 11.34 -20.43
CA LYS A 660 55.07 11.80 -20.70
C LYS A 660 55.06 12.59 -22.00
N ASN A 661 54.58 13.84 -21.93
CA ASN A 661 54.77 14.79 -23.01
C ASN A 661 55.90 15.76 -22.59
N PRO A 662 57.14 15.58 -23.09
CA PRO A 662 58.28 16.43 -22.73
C PRO A 662 58.07 17.91 -23.10
N PHE A 663 57.17 18.20 -24.03
CA PHE A 663 56.75 19.57 -24.33
C PHE A 663 55.87 20.15 -23.23
N LEU A 664 54.90 19.38 -22.71
CA LEU A 664 54.03 19.80 -21.62
C LEU A 664 54.82 19.98 -20.31
N GLN A 665 55.81 19.11 -20.06
CA GLN A 665 56.69 19.24 -18.90
C GLN A 665 57.56 20.50 -18.96
N ARG A 666 58.16 20.80 -20.13
CA ARG A 666 58.90 22.06 -20.35
C ARG A 666 58.00 23.30 -20.30
N LEU A 667 56.75 23.19 -20.74
CA LEU A 667 55.77 24.28 -20.68
C LEU A 667 55.38 24.60 -19.24
N LEU A 668 55.17 23.57 -18.41
CA LEU A 668 54.82 23.71 -16.99
C LEU A 668 56.01 24.18 -16.14
N GLU A 669 57.24 23.79 -16.48
CA GLU A 669 58.48 24.32 -15.86
C GLU A 669 58.69 25.81 -16.19
N ARG A 670 58.28 26.26 -17.39
CA ARG A 670 58.45 27.65 -17.84
C ARG A 670 57.33 28.58 -17.36
N PHE A 671 56.16 28.03 -17.00
CA PHE A 671 55.00 28.77 -16.50
C PHE A 671 54.36 28.05 -15.29
N PRO A 672 54.91 28.20 -14.07
CA PRO A 672 54.46 27.46 -12.88
C PRO A 672 52.99 27.72 -12.50
N LEU A 673 52.49 28.92 -12.83
CA LEU A 673 51.10 29.32 -12.56
C LEU A 673 50.08 28.67 -13.49
N LEU A 674 50.52 28.14 -14.64
CA LEU A 674 49.66 27.47 -15.62
C LEU A 674 49.11 26.15 -15.06
N PHE A 675 49.88 25.47 -14.21
CA PHE A 675 49.46 24.25 -13.52
C PHE A 675 48.25 24.50 -12.61
N PHE A 676 48.29 25.55 -11.79
CA PHE A 676 47.20 25.91 -10.90
C PHE A 676 45.94 26.38 -11.64
N LEU A 677 46.10 27.02 -12.80
CA LEU A 677 44.98 27.41 -13.66
C LEU A 677 44.31 26.20 -14.32
N LEU A 678 45.10 25.23 -14.83
CA LEU A 678 44.57 23.98 -15.39
C LEU A 678 43.88 23.13 -14.31
N GLN A 679 44.42 23.10 -13.10
CA GLN A 679 43.82 22.38 -11.98
C GLN A 679 42.49 23.00 -11.55
N ARG A 680 42.38 24.34 -11.55
CA ARG A 680 41.10 25.05 -11.31
C ARG A 680 40.07 24.85 -12.42
N LEU A 681 40.49 24.86 -13.68
CA LEU A 681 39.61 24.58 -14.82
C LEU A 681 39.10 23.13 -14.81
N TRP A 682 39.95 22.17 -14.42
CA TRP A 682 39.58 20.76 -14.29
C TRP A 682 38.59 20.51 -13.14
N SER A 683 38.74 21.22 -12.02
CA SER A 683 37.77 21.16 -10.91
C SER A 683 36.41 21.80 -11.23
N LEU A 684 36.34 22.71 -12.20
CA LEU A 684 35.09 23.35 -12.64
C LEU A 684 34.32 22.52 -13.68
N LEU A 685 34.96 21.56 -14.35
CA LEU A 685 34.38 20.72 -15.40
C LEU A 685 33.86 19.35 -14.91
N LEU A 686 34.09 19.00 -13.63
CA LEU A 686 33.66 17.73 -13.02
C LEU A 686 32.66 17.91 -11.87
N GLY A 687 32.02 19.09 -11.80
CA GLY A 687 31.03 19.44 -10.80
C GLY A 687 29.67 19.76 -11.44
N SER A 688 29.07 18.79 -12.11
CA SER A 688 27.63 18.71 -12.38
C SER A 688 27.14 17.26 -12.38
#